data_AF-A0A2Z5SXR5-F1
#
_entry.id   AF-A0A2Z5SXR5-F1
#
_cell.length_a   1.000
_cell.length_b   1.000
_cell.length_c   1.000
_cell.angle_alpha   90.00
_cell.angle_beta   90.00
_cell.angle_gamma   90.00
#
_symmetry.space_group_name_H-M   'P 1'
#
loop_
_entity.id
_entity.type
_entity.pdbx_description
1 polymer ?
#
loop_
_entity_poly.entity_id
_entity_poly.type
_entity_poly.pdbx_seq_one_letter_code
_entity_poly.pdbx_strand_id
1 'polypeptide(L)'
;MKVLIADFDLFSKVGGGQTFYKSIIKKNPQIEFYYLLEKEPLNTYRPLNANVLEYQEKFLLTDFKNFFEVTPPKWVERAFVMASNIAASAAGQQFDIIDVPDYEQWGIFLRSALNRYQVNFKSIALSMHGKISKTLRLDWFDFGQDNIPLDIQEVMQYKSVDIRYGISKSYLDEWREISELPSYYYNPLYFFDIPKPTQCLTSETAPNLNFIGRTEKRKGPDIFIDLVWWLPRSSYTCAQIIGPHSYNYNNTISSQDYLEKMLRNRLKDLYISPPVSKRKLIELFASKSITFVPSRYDTFNLVALESLLSGCPTVVGNGAGVCRFLKEQFPKIPFITIDINDIYSSLPAIIQVLENYEEYRQNLVDTILCTNLEITDPVLEDIYNQSSVADVQIRDELDQWYSQLIDYWELNQLGFSFSKIPIIKVAKSKVKSKIKPAYKQLKQAIGKVKEQLRKPLEETSNAQVLKASKLIRRYKYTFNASELNQKDLGNKVKECWKLGSTFEADVQNWRDRLENGYRIDRVRLWREIARLEELRGNDFVAATYKVRGMRLLDGDNFRDLPFVLQTLEKKGLTREAQVLQAMYGNLAERESRCHTLIEQAFNDNKHNNPDWNYEIIDDRREKSSYRVSVIVSLYNAAEKLPLFLKTLQHQSLMQSGYGEIILVDSGSPGDEYIIFQQLAPKLNLPILYVRSHGRETIQTAWNRGISLARAPYLSFLGVDETILPECLEVLAKELDKDPKLDWVIGHSLVTNVDKQGSWIDDIMPYYRSKYKQDLVYLETCYLSWVGALYRRSIHDRFGYYDGTFQGAGDTEFKSRVLPFIKSKVVDRTLGVFWNYPDERTTQSPQAEIEDLRAWYIHRTLAGVRYAFASRKIEEIEQLIHLCLCYRKSYCHHTSTDLEYAYNLSLYLREIAPESQALKYLPGIKTLLNAYRELDWMPKLSRFSPLGRMLKTRNLARRIEQEHLKSWNLEQSFGLQPNYKIFNDNRHEQHAFLWFTEVEKS
;
A
#
# COMPACT_ATOMS: atom_id res chain seq x y z
N MET A 1 32.51 -35.08 23.33
CA MET A 1 32.72 -33.71 22.82
C MET A 1 31.95 -32.73 23.68
N LYS A 2 32.55 -31.60 24.07
CA LYS A 2 31.92 -30.51 24.83
C LYS A 2 31.69 -29.29 23.94
N VAL A 3 30.45 -28.80 23.88
CA VAL A 3 30.07 -27.68 23.01
C VAL A 3 29.44 -26.56 23.83
N LEU A 4 29.97 -25.35 23.76
CA LEU A 4 29.34 -24.16 24.33
C LEU A 4 28.50 -23.46 23.26
N ILE A 5 27.18 -23.43 23.43
CA ILE A 5 26.27 -22.60 22.63
C ILE A 5 26.30 -21.19 23.22
N ALA A 6 26.82 -20.22 22.45
CA ALA A 6 26.90 -18.81 22.82
C ALA A 6 25.53 -18.10 22.65
N ASP A 7 24.49 -18.67 23.25
CA ASP A 7 23.12 -18.13 23.34
C ASP A 7 22.55 -18.39 24.74
N PHE A 8 21.44 -17.74 25.06
CA PHE A 8 20.92 -17.58 26.42
C PHE A 8 19.54 -18.21 26.59
N ASP A 9 19.30 -18.84 27.74
CA ASP A 9 17.96 -19.24 28.20
C ASP A 9 17.18 -20.12 27.18
N LEU A 10 17.88 -21.08 26.55
CA LEU A 10 17.37 -21.88 25.43
C LEU A 10 16.04 -22.60 25.71
N PHE A 11 15.78 -23.00 26.96
CA PHE A 11 14.62 -23.80 27.34
C PHE A 11 13.43 -22.97 27.82
N SER A 12 13.64 -21.72 28.24
CA SER A 12 12.54 -20.80 28.56
C SER A 12 12.12 -19.90 27.39
N LYS A 13 13.03 -19.53 26.49
CA LYS A 13 12.73 -18.67 25.33
C LYS A 13 12.08 -19.45 24.18
N VAL A 14 11.17 -18.77 23.47
CA VAL A 14 10.50 -19.29 22.27
C VAL A 14 10.99 -18.49 21.06
N GLY A 15 11.73 -19.14 20.16
CA GLY A 15 12.27 -18.54 18.94
C GLY A 15 12.78 -19.63 17.97
N GLY A 16 12.99 -19.26 16.71
CA GLY A 16 13.40 -20.21 15.66
C GLY A 16 14.77 -20.84 15.95
N GLY A 17 15.77 -20.00 16.26
CA GLY A 17 17.11 -20.45 16.65
C GLY A 17 17.12 -21.27 17.93
N GLN A 18 16.36 -20.85 18.95
CA GLN A 18 16.27 -21.59 20.21
C GLN A 18 15.58 -22.94 20.01
N THR A 19 14.59 -23.04 19.11
CA THR A 19 13.94 -24.31 18.75
C THR A 19 14.91 -25.24 18.03
N PHE A 20 15.77 -24.70 17.15
CA PHE A 20 16.85 -25.44 16.52
C PHE A 20 17.81 -26.01 17.58
N TYR A 21 18.37 -25.16 18.46
CA TYR A 21 19.33 -25.63 19.47
C TYR A 21 18.72 -26.65 20.45
N LYS A 22 17.47 -26.47 20.88
CA LYS A 22 16.76 -27.50 21.67
C LYS A 22 16.68 -28.84 20.95
N SER A 23 16.50 -28.81 19.64
CA SER A 23 16.37 -30.01 18.82
C SER A 23 17.72 -30.70 18.61
N ILE A 24 18.80 -29.95 18.34
CA ILE A 24 20.14 -30.57 18.20
C ILE A 24 20.62 -31.18 19.52
N ILE A 25 20.36 -30.53 20.66
CA ILE A 25 20.70 -31.06 21.99
C ILE A 25 19.99 -32.40 22.20
N LYS A 26 18.68 -32.45 21.93
CA LYS A 26 17.87 -33.66 22.12
C LYS A 26 18.28 -34.81 21.20
N LYS A 27 18.70 -34.52 19.96
CA LYS A 27 19.02 -35.51 18.93
C LYS A 27 20.47 -35.99 18.95
N ASN A 28 21.34 -35.33 19.70
CA ASN A 28 22.76 -35.69 19.84
C ASN A 28 23.12 -35.98 21.31
N PRO A 29 22.59 -37.05 21.92
CA PRO A 29 22.83 -37.38 23.34
C PRO A 29 24.30 -37.68 23.66
N GLN A 30 25.13 -37.95 22.65
CA GLN A 30 26.57 -38.20 22.76
C GLN A 30 27.42 -36.93 22.90
N ILE A 31 26.85 -35.74 22.66
CA ILE A 31 27.53 -34.45 22.78
C ILE A 31 27.05 -33.75 24.06
N GLU A 32 28.00 -33.30 24.88
CA GLU A 32 27.70 -32.47 26.06
C GLU A 32 27.59 -31.00 25.64
N PHE A 33 26.38 -30.44 25.73
CA PHE A 33 26.12 -29.04 25.43
C PHE A 33 26.13 -28.19 26.71
N TYR A 34 26.65 -26.98 26.59
CA TYR A 34 26.62 -25.93 27.60
C TYR A 34 25.98 -24.69 26.98
N TYR A 35 25.21 -23.93 27.74
CA TYR A 35 24.64 -22.64 27.30
C TYR A 35 24.52 -21.68 28.47
N LEU A 36 24.27 -20.40 28.19
CA LEU A 36 24.26 -19.36 29.22
C LEU A 36 22.88 -19.20 29.87
N LEU A 37 22.89 -19.04 31.19
CA LEU A 37 21.72 -18.86 32.04
C LEU A 37 21.67 -17.42 32.58
N GLU A 38 20.67 -16.64 32.14
CA GLU A 38 20.48 -15.25 32.60
C GLU A 38 19.16 -15.12 33.40
N LYS A 39 18.04 -15.55 32.80
CA LYS A 39 16.70 -15.36 33.37
C LYS A 39 15.91 -16.66 33.52
N GLU A 40 16.36 -17.73 32.87
CA GLU A 40 15.70 -19.02 32.96
C GLU A 40 15.83 -19.64 34.36
N PRO A 41 14.73 -20.16 34.95
CA PRO A 41 14.79 -20.83 36.25
C PRO A 41 15.68 -22.08 36.24
N LEU A 42 16.49 -22.29 37.29
CA LEU A 42 17.34 -23.47 37.44
C LEU A 42 16.56 -24.80 37.45
N ASN A 43 15.29 -24.80 37.82
CA ASN A 43 14.42 -25.99 37.82
C ASN A 43 13.72 -26.28 36.48
N THR A 44 14.03 -25.54 35.41
CA THR A 44 13.48 -25.81 34.07
C THR A 44 13.91 -27.20 33.58
N TYR A 45 12.99 -27.96 32.96
CA TYR A 45 13.30 -29.29 32.45
C TYR A 45 14.27 -29.22 31.25
N ARG A 46 15.33 -30.05 31.29
CA ARG A 46 16.41 -30.08 30.29
C ARG A 46 16.82 -31.54 30.00
N PRO A 47 17.28 -31.85 28.77
CA PRO A 47 17.97 -33.11 28.47
C PRO A 47 19.22 -33.31 29.34
N LEU A 48 19.59 -34.56 29.62
CA LEU A 48 20.75 -34.90 30.48
C LEU A 48 22.09 -34.38 29.94
N ASN A 49 22.19 -34.19 28.63
CA ASN A 49 23.37 -33.66 27.95
C ASN A 49 23.37 -32.13 27.82
N ALA A 50 22.44 -31.42 28.48
CA ALA A 50 22.35 -29.96 28.49
C ALA A 50 22.74 -29.38 29.85
N ASN A 51 23.88 -28.69 29.88
CA ASN A 51 24.46 -28.07 31.07
C ASN A 51 24.31 -26.55 30.99
N VAL A 52 24.27 -25.90 32.16
CA VAL A 52 24.11 -24.44 32.27
C VAL A 52 25.38 -23.79 32.82
N LEU A 53 25.69 -22.60 32.30
CA LEU A 53 26.70 -21.70 32.85
C LEU A 53 25.99 -20.42 33.31
N GLU A 54 26.17 -20.03 34.57
CA GLU A 54 25.61 -18.78 35.08
C GLU A 54 26.24 -17.58 34.38
N TYR A 55 25.41 -16.71 33.81
CA TYR A 55 25.88 -15.52 33.13
C TYR A 55 26.39 -14.48 34.14
N GLN A 56 27.61 -13.99 33.92
CA GLN A 56 28.25 -12.96 34.72
C GLN A 56 28.40 -11.68 33.90
N GLU A 57 27.63 -10.64 34.25
CA GLU A 57 27.74 -9.32 33.64
C GLU A 57 28.89 -8.54 34.30
N LYS A 58 30.05 -8.50 33.63
CA LYS A 58 31.26 -7.79 34.09
C LYS A 58 31.47 -6.46 33.35
N PHE A 59 31.09 -6.41 32.08
CA PHE A 59 31.16 -5.24 31.21
C PHE A 59 29.76 -4.68 30.99
N LEU A 60 29.65 -3.35 31.02
CA LEU A 60 28.41 -2.64 30.73
C LEU A 60 28.60 -1.73 29.51
N LEU A 61 27.57 -1.62 28.68
CA LEU A 61 27.53 -0.64 27.57
C LEU A 61 27.80 0.80 28.04
N THR A 62 27.47 1.12 29.30
CA THR A 62 27.74 2.45 29.88
C THR A 62 29.22 2.75 30.09
N ASP A 63 30.07 1.72 30.17
CA ASP A 63 31.51 1.88 30.38
C ASP A 63 32.19 2.56 29.18
N PHE A 64 31.58 2.48 28.00
CA PHE A 64 32.07 3.02 26.73
C PHE A 64 31.43 4.36 26.34
N LYS A 65 30.60 4.97 27.20
CA LYS A 65 29.86 6.20 26.87
C LYS A 65 30.76 7.38 26.46
N ASN A 66 32.01 7.40 26.94
CA ASN A 66 33.00 8.45 26.66
C ASN A 66 34.15 7.93 25.79
N PHE A 67 33.95 6.85 25.04
CA PHE A 67 34.87 6.41 24.00
C PHE A 67 34.59 7.24 22.73
N PHE A 68 35.56 8.07 22.32
CA PHE A 68 35.39 9.02 21.20
C PHE A 68 36.28 8.69 19.99
N GLU A 69 37.01 7.57 20.04
CA GLU A 69 37.83 7.13 18.91
C GLU A 69 36.94 6.71 17.73
N VAL A 70 37.47 6.88 16.52
CA VAL A 70 36.77 6.51 15.28
C VAL A 70 36.91 5.01 15.00
N THR A 71 37.98 4.39 15.51
CA THR A 71 38.28 2.96 15.41
C THR A 71 38.52 2.40 16.82
N PRO A 72 37.86 1.29 17.21
CA PRO A 72 36.84 0.60 16.43
C PRO A 72 35.51 1.39 16.34
N PRO A 73 34.69 1.15 15.31
CA PRO A 73 33.44 1.88 15.12
C PRO A 73 32.45 1.65 16.27
N LYS A 74 31.73 2.69 16.68
CA LYS A 74 30.78 2.64 17.80
C LYS A 74 29.77 1.48 17.76
N TRP A 75 29.33 1.06 16.58
CA TRP A 75 28.36 -0.02 16.43
C TRP A 75 28.88 -1.40 16.90
N VAL A 76 30.19 -1.57 17.11
CA VAL A 76 30.78 -2.82 17.64
C VAL A 76 30.69 -2.95 19.17
N GLU A 77 30.42 -1.87 19.90
CA GLU A 77 30.50 -1.84 21.37
C GLU A 77 29.61 -2.91 22.02
N ARG A 78 28.41 -3.13 21.47
CA ARG A 78 27.48 -4.15 21.99
C ARG A 78 28.02 -5.56 21.80
N ALA A 79 28.57 -5.86 20.62
CA ALA A 79 29.17 -7.15 20.33
C ALA A 79 30.37 -7.42 21.26
N PHE A 80 31.20 -6.40 21.52
CA PHE A 80 32.32 -6.49 22.45
C PHE A 80 31.87 -6.82 23.88
N VAL A 81 30.90 -6.07 24.40
CA VAL A 81 30.39 -6.26 25.77
C VAL A 81 29.82 -7.67 25.94
N MET A 82 29.01 -8.12 24.98
CA MET A 82 28.40 -9.45 25.03
C MET A 82 29.46 -10.56 24.93
N ALA A 83 30.38 -10.50 23.96
CA ALA A 83 31.45 -11.50 23.82
C ALA A 83 32.33 -11.59 25.07
N SER A 84 32.67 -10.45 25.66
CA SER A 84 33.51 -10.39 26.87
C SER A 84 32.80 -10.95 28.11
N ASN A 85 31.49 -10.69 28.27
CA ASN A 85 30.70 -11.27 29.36
C ASN A 85 30.49 -12.79 29.18
N ILE A 86 30.26 -13.24 27.94
CA ILE A 86 30.20 -14.68 27.61
C ILE A 86 31.51 -15.36 28.01
N ALA A 87 32.66 -14.81 27.59
CA ALA A 87 33.97 -15.36 27.91
C ALA A 87 34.27 -15.33 29.41
N ALA A 88 33.89 -14.26 30.12
CA ALA A 88 34.04 -14.16 31.57
C ALA A 88 33.22 -15.23 32.31
N SER A 89 32.00 -15.51 31.84
CA SER A 89 31.11 -16.53 32.41
C SER A 89 31.66 -17.95 32.21
N ALA A 90 32.45 -18.16 31.16
CA ALA A 90 33.09 -19.42 30.81
C ALA A 90 34.55 -19.54 31.30
N ALA A 91 35.05 -18.58 32.08
CA ALA A 91 36.44 -18.52 32.50
C ALA A 91 36.91 -19.81 33.19
N GLY A 92 38.06 -20.34 32.75
CA GLY A 92 38.63 -21.59 33.27
C GLY A 92 37.93 -22.88 32.84
N GLN A 93 36.91 -22.80 31.98
CA GLN A 93 36.27 -23.98 31.38
C GLN A 93 37.02 -24.44 30.11
N GLN A 94 36.74 -25.68 29.70
CA GLN A 94 37.28 -26.28 28.46
C GLN A 94 36.13 -26.80 27.59
N PHE A 95 36.14 -26.39 26.32
CA PHE A 95 35.19 -26.82 25.30
C PHE A 95 35.95 -27.33 24.07
N ASP A 96 35.35 -28.22 23.30
CA ASP A 96 35.86 -28.55 21.97
C ASP A 96 35.40 -27.50 20.97
N ILE A 97 34.11 -27.16 20.99
CA ILE A 97 33.49 -26.20 20.07
C ILE A 97 32.78 -25.10 20.83
N ILE A 98 32.89 -23.88 20.31
CA ILE A 98 32.01 -22.77 20.67
C ILE A 98 31.07 -22.53 19.49
N ASP A 99 29.79 -22.83 19.64
CA ASP A 99 28.77 -22.64 18.63
C ASP A 99 28.05 -21.31 18.83
N VAL A 100 28.18 -20.39 17.87
CA VAL A 100 27.57 -19.06 17.91
C VAL A 100 26.49 -18.93 16.82
N PRO A 101 25.29 -18.43 17.14
CA PRO A 101 24.27 -18.18 16.12
C PRO A 101 24.59 -16.95 15.25
N ASP A 102 24.22 -17.01 13.96
CA ASP A 102 24.37 -15.87 13.03
C ASP A 102 23.39 -14.71 13.26
N TYR A 103 22.30 -14.96 13.98
CA TYR A 103 21.36 -13.93 14.41
C TYR A 103 21.83 -13.12 15.62
N GLU A 104 23.08 -13.29 16.05
CA GLU A 104 23.72 -12.46 17.06
C GLU A 104 25.13 -12.09 16.61
N GLN A 105 25.53 -10.82 16.79
CA GLN A 105 26.77 -10.29 16.20
C GLN A 105 28.00 -10.36 17.12
N TRP A 106 27.89 -10.95 18.32
CA TRP A 106 29.03 -11.08 19.25
C TRP A 106 30.06 -12.13 18.83
N GLY A 107 29.78 -12.92 17.79
CA GLY A 107 30.77 -13.82 17.18
C GLY A 107 32.00 -13.09 16.64
N ILE A 108 31.89 -11.80 16.29
CA ILE A 108 33.04 -11.01 15.82
C ILE A 108 34.18 -10.92 16.85
N PHE A 109 33.88 -10.91 18.15
CA PHE A 109 34.90 -10.76 19.21
C PHE A 109 35.07 -11.99 20.11
N LEU A 110 34.32 -13.06 19.85
CA LEU A 110 34.28 -14.22 20.73
C LEU A 110 35.66 -14.85 20.92
N ARG A 111 36.46 -14.97 19.85
CA ARG A 111 37.82 -15.51 19.90
C ARG A 111 38.72 -14.71 20.84
N SER A 112 38.82 -13.41 20.60
CA SER A 112 39.66 -12.49 21.37
C SER A 112 39.27 -12.50 22.85
N ALA A 113 37.96 -12.50 23.12
CA ALA A 113 37.41 -12.58 24.46
C ALA A 113 37.75 -13.90 25.17
N LEU A 114 37.51 -15.04 24.53
CA LEU A 114 37.78 -16.36 25.09
C LEU A 114 39.27 -16.56 25.40
N ASN A 115 40.15 -16.12 24.49
CA ASN A 115 41.60 -16.14 24.69
C ASN A 115 42.01 -15.30 25.91
N ARG A 116 41.45 -14.08 26.06
CA ARG A 116 41.74 -13.18 27.18
C ARG A 116 41.34 -13.76 28.54
N TYR A 117 40.23 -14.50 28.59
CA TYR A 117 39.69 -15.13 29.80
C TYR A 117 40.18 -16.58 30.01
N GLN A 118 41.18 -17.02 29.26
CA GLN A 118 41.81 -18.34 29.38
C GLN A 118 40.80 -19.50 29.27
N VAL A 119 39.77 -19.33 28.44
CA VAL A 119 38.86 -20.43 28.09
C VAL A 119 39.55 -21.29 27.04
N ASN A 120 39.70 -22.59 27.29
CA ASN A 120 40.34 -23.49 26.33
C ASN A 120 39.30 -23.99 25.32
N PHE A 121 39.52 -23.75 24.02
CA PHE A 121 38.64 -24.20 22.94
C PHE A 121 39.41 -24.60 21.68
N LYS A 122 38.92 -25.60 20.93
CA LYS A 122 39.54 -26.02 19.66
C LYS A 122 39.07 -25.15 18.49
N SER A 123 37.77 -24.90 18.37
CA SER A 123 37.22 -24.10 17.26
C SER A 123 35.92 -23.37 17.60
N ILE A 124 35.61 -22.33 16.84
CA ILE A 124 34.36 -21.56 16.89
C ILE A 124 33.57 -21.87 15.62
N ALA A 125 32.36 -22.40 15.78
CA ALA A 125 31.43 -22.69 14.71
C ALA A 125 30.33 -21.62 14.65
N LEU A 126 30.02 -21.12 13.46
CA LEU A 126 28.88 -20.24 13.20
C LEU A 126 27.71 -21.08 12.69
N SER A 127 26.62 -21.11 13.46
CA SER A 127 25.36 -21.72 13.07
C SER A 127 24.51 -20.72 12.29
N MET A 128 24.29 -21.01 11.01
CA MET A 128 23.69 -20.10 10.06
C MET A 128 22.18 -20.34 9.89
N HIS A 129 21.39 -19.47 10.50
CA HIS A 129 19.93 -19.48 10.54
C HIS A 129 19.25 -18.33 9.78
N GLY A 130 19.97 -17.25 9.45
CA GLY A 130 19.47 -16.17 8.61
C GLY A 130 20.05 -14.79 8.96
N LYS A 131 20.32 -13.98 7.93
CA LYS A 131 20.75 -12.57 8.06
C LYS A 131 19.66 -11.69 8.66
N ILE A 132 19.96 -10.98 9.74
CA ILE A 132 19.07 -10.01 10.37
C ILE A 132 18.93 -8.77 9.48
N SER A 133 20.04 -8.31 8.89
CA SER A 133 20.06 -7.18 7.95
C SER A 133 19.01 -7.34 6.83
N LYS A 134 19.03 -8.49 6.15
CA LYS A 134 18.09 -8.87 5.10
C LYS A 134 16.68 -9.05 5.64
N THR A 135 16.53 -9.58 6.86
CA THR A 135 15.22 -9.73 7.52
C THR A 135 14.57 -8.37 7.78
N LEU A 136 15.31 -7.39 8.27
CA LEU A 136 14.81 -6.03 8.52
C LEU A 136 14.44 -5.32 7.21
N ARG A 137 15.32 -5.40 6.19
CA ARG A 137 15.09 -4.82 4.85
C ARG A 137 13.81 -5.35 4.19
N LEU A 138 13.38 -6.57 4.56
CA LEU A 138 12.20 -7.24 4.00
C LEU A 138 10.97 -7.22 4.93
N ASP A 139 11.04 -6.57 6.10
CA ASP A 139 9.91 -6.47 7.03
C ASP A 139 9.02 -5.24 6.71
N TRP A 140 7.94 -5.06 7.47
CA TRP A 140 6.96 -3.98 7.29
C TRP A 140 7.53 -2.58 7.48
N PHE A 141 8.47 -2.44 8.41
CA PHE A 141 8.83 -1.15 9.00
C PHE A 141 10.00 -0.49 8.29
N ASP A 142 10.99 -1.29 7.89
CA ASP A 142 12.24 -0.85 7.26
C ASP A 142 12.33 -1.37 5.81
N PHE A 143 11.18 -1.57 5.16
CA PHE A 143 11.12 -2.15 3.82
C PHE A 143 11.97 -1.34 2.83
N GLY A 144 12.99 -1.98 2.26
CA GLY A 144 13.92 -1.36 1.32
C GLY A 144 14.95 -0.40 1.94
N GLN A 145 15.06 -0.32 3.27
CA GLN A 145 16.10 0.47 3.94
C GLN A 145 17.31 -0.40 4.29
N ASP A 146 18.51 0.13 4.01
CA ASP A 146 19.78 -0.56 4.29
C ASP A 146 20.25 -0.34 5.73
N ASN A 147 20.78 -1.40 6.36
CA ASN A 147 21.46 -1.34 7.65
C ASN A 147 22.95 -1.69 7.49
N ILE A 148 23.68 -0.74 6.89
CA ILE A 148 25.09 -0.91 6.53
C ILE A 148 25.95 -1.43 7.71
N PRO A 149 25.84 -0.91 8.96
CA PRO A 149 26.63 -1.43 10.08
C PRO A 149 26.36 -2.90 10.42
N LEU A 150 25.12 -3.35 10.25
CA LEU A 150 24.74 -4.74 10.53
C LEU A 150 25.21 -5.67 9.40
N ASP A 151 25.05 -5.26 8.15
CA ASP A 151 25.59 -5.98 6.98
C ASP A 151 27.10 -6.23 7.15
N ILE A 152 27.87 -5.21 7.57
CA ILE A 152 29.32 -5.34 7.83
C ILE A 152 29.61 -6.33 8.96
N GLN A 153 28.89 -6.25 10.09
CA GLN A 153 29.08 -7.17 11.22
C GLN A 153 28.81 -8.62 10.84
N GLU A 154 27.74 -8.88 10.09
CA GLU A 154 27.41 -10.24 9.64
C GLU A 154 28.52 -10.81 8.76
N VAL A 155 29.08 -10.01 7.84
CA VAL A 155 30.21 -10.43 6.98
C VAL A 155 31.47 -10.66 7.79
N MET A 156 31.81 -9.75 8.70
CA MET A 156 32.99 -9.89 9.58
C MET A 156 32.88 -11.16 10.43
N GLN A 157 31.71 -11.44 11.00
CA GLN A 157 31.45 -12.64 11.79
C GLN A 157 31.58 -13.92 10.96
N TYR A 158 31.01 -13.95 9.76
CA TYR A 158 31.15 -15.09 8.85
C TYR A 158 32.61 -15.41 8.54
N LYS A 159 33.42 -14.37 8.32
CA LYS A 159 34.83 -14.48 7.97
C LYS A 159 35.75 -14.82 9.15
N SER A 160 35.39 -14.42 10.38
CA SER A 160 36.25 -14.58 11.55
C SER A 160 36.18 -15.96 12.22
N VAL A 161 35.06 -16.68 12.13
CA VAL A 161 34.88 -18.00 12.76
C VAL A 161 35.65 -19.12 12.04
N ASP A 162 35.87 -20.27 12.69
CA ASP A 162 36.61 -21.41 12.12
C ASP A 162 35.77 -22.27 11.19
N ILE A 163 34.51 -22.51 11.59
CA ILE A 163 33.60 -23.45 10.94
C ILE A 163 32.29 -22.69 10.67
N ARG A 164 31.68 -22.90 9.50
CA ARG A 164 30.37 -22.35 9.15
C ARG A 164 29.47 -23.50 8.74
N TYR A 165 28.28 -23.58 9.30
CA TYR A 165 27.31 -24.58 8.86
C TYR A 165 25.89 -24.02 8.84
N GLY A 166 25.07 -24.52 7.93
CA GLY A 166 23.72 -24.00 7.72
C GLY A 166 22.73 -25.09 7.35
N ILE A 167 21.46 -24.83 7.66
CA ILE A 167 20.35 -25.77 7.46
C ILE A 167 19.70 -25.69 6.07
N SER A 168 20.22 -24.84 5.19
CA SER A 168 19.64 -24.55 3.88
C SER A 168 20.72 -24.33 2.83
N LYS A 169 20.73 -25.16 1.79
CA LYS A 169 21.67 -25.02 0.67
C LYS A 169 21.55 -23.66 -0.01
N SER A 170 20.33 -23.15 -0.19
CA SER A 170 20.12 -21.81 -0.78
C SER A 170 20.77 -20.70 0.04
N TYR A 171 20.70 -20.80 1.37
CA TYR A 171 21.34 -19.81 2.24
C TYR A 171 22.86 -19.94 2.26
N LEU A 172 23.39 -21.16 2.13
CA LEU A 172 24.84 -21.37 1.96
C LEU A 172 25.33 -20.74 0.65
N ASP A 173 24.58 -20.88 -0.43
CA ASP A 173 24.94 -20.31 -1.73
C ASP A 173 24.96 -18.77 -1.68
N GLU A 174 24.03 -18.12 -0.97
CA GLU A 174 24.08 -16.66 -0.75
C GLU A 174 25.37 -16.20 -0.06
N TRP A 175 25.90 -17.00 0.86
CA TRP A 175 27.17 -16.68 1.53
C TRP A 175 28.38 -16.99 0.67
N ARG A 176 28.30 -17.98 -0.22
CA ARG A 176 29.35 -18.30 -1.21
C ARG A 176 29.55 -17.17 -2.23
N GLU A 177 28.51 -16.41 -2.53
CA GLU A 177 28.61 -15.19 -3.36
C GLU A 177 29.44 -14.08 -2.68
N ILE A 178 29.50 -14.07 -1.34
CA ILE A 178 30.22 -13.08 -0.55
C ILE A 178 31.66 -13.54 -0.24
N SER A 179 31.86 -14.84 -0.01
CA SER A 179 33.15 -15.39 0.40
C SER A 179 33.27 -16.87 0.05
N GLU A 180 34.44 -17.27 -0.46
CA GLU A 180 34.77 -18.67 -0.81
C GLU A 180 35.10 -19.56 0.39
N LEU A 181 34.98 -19.05 1.62
CA LEU A 181 35.24 -19.84 2.82
C LEU A 181 34.30 -21.05 2.90
N PRO A 182 34.81 -22.23 3.31
CA PRO A 182 34.01 -23.45 3.32
C PRO A 182 32.85 -23.33 4.31
N SER A 183 31.68 -23.78 3.85
CA SER A 183 30.44 -23.84 4.62
C SER A 183 29.74 -25.18 4.40
N TYR A 184 29.29 -25.80 5.50
CA TYR A 184 28.79 -27.17 5.53
C TYR A 184 27.27 -27.21 5.66
N TYR A 185 26.63 -28.10 4.89
CA TYR A 185 25.19 -28.30 4.96
C TYR A 185 24.85 -29.28 6.07
N TYR A 186 24.00 -28.87 7.01
CA TYR A 186 23.45 -29.73 8.05
C TYR A 186 22.01 -30.08 7.70
N ASN A 187 21.76 -31.35 7.35
CA ASN A 187 20.45 -31.77 6.86
C ASN A 187 19.36 -31.57 7.94
N PRO A 188 18.26 -30.87 7.64
CA PRO A 188 17.15 -30.62 8.55
C PRO A 188 16.59 -31.87 9.23
N LEU A 189 16.61 -33.02 8.57
CA LEU A 189 16.07 -34.26 9.12
C LEU A 189 16.87 -34.81 10.31
N TYR A 190 18.11 -34.35 10.56
CA TYR A 190 18.87 -34.73 11.76
C TYR A 190 18.30 -34.13 13.05
N PHE A 191 17.70 -32.94 12.97
CA PHE A 191 17.12 -32.27 14.14
C PHE A 191 15.60 -32.15 14.09
N PHE A 192 14.99 -32.38 12.93
CA PHE A 192 13.55 -32.33 12.76
C PHE A 192 12.85 -33.57 13.34
N ASP A 193 11.77 -33.37 14.08
CA ASP A 193 10.91 -34.47 14.55
C ASP A 193 9.87 -34.78 13.46
N ILE A 194 10.11 -35.85 12.69
CA ILE A 194 9.24 -36.29 11.59
C ILE A 194 7.85 -36.65 12.15
N PRO A 195 6.77 -35.97 11.69
CA PRO A 195 5.42 -36.26 12.14
C PRO A 195 4.91 -37.57 11.54
N LYS A 196 3.89 -38.17 12.18
CA LYS A 196 3.19 -39.31 11.59
C LYS A 196 2.19 -38.80 10.55
N PRO A 197 2.23 -39.29 9.29
CA PRO A 197 1.25 -38.89 8.29
C PRO A 197 -0.14 -39.36 8.71
N THR A 198 -1.14 -38.49 8.52
CA THR A 198 -2.53 -38.73 8.91
C THR A 198 -3.46 -38.60 7.72
N GLN A 199 -4.22 -39.67 7.47
CA GLN A 199 -5.33 -39.63 6.54
C GLN A 199 -6.44 -38.72 7.08
N CYS A 200 -7.11 -38.00 6.19
CA CYS A 200 -8.22 -37.14 6.58
C CYS A 200 -9.45 -37.99 6.92
N LEU A 201 -10.17 -37.62 7.98
CA LEU A 201 -11.53 -38.13 8.20
C LEU A 201 -12.43 -37.59 7.07
N THR A 202 -13.30 -38.44 6.53
CA THR A 202 -14.28 -38.04 5.51
C THR A 202 -15.18 -36.92 6.04
N SER A 203 -15.26 -35.81 5.31
CA SER A 203 -16.07 -34.64 5.66
C SER A 203 -16.68 -34.00 4.41
N GLU A 204 -17.97 -33.67 4.48
CA GLU A 204 -18.70 -32.97 3.41
C GLU A 204 -18.34 -31.47 3.30
N THR A 205 -17.64 -30.92 4.29
CA THR A 205 -17.25 -29.50 4.29
C THR A 205 -16.08 -29.21 3.37
N ALA A 206 -16.00 -27.99 2.83
CA ALA A 206 -14.84 -27.55 2.05
C ALA A 206 -13.59 -27.34 2.95
N PRO A 207 -12.36 -27.45 2.42
CA PRO A 207 -11.14 -27.28 3.21
C PRO A 207 -11.03 -25.90 3.89
N ASN A 208 -10.29 -25.85 5.01
CA ASN A 208 -9.87 -24.60 5.66
C ASN A 208 -8.51 -24.13 5.12
N LEU A 209 -8.33 -22.83 4.91
CA LEU A 209 -7.07 -22.23 4.45
C LEU A 209 -6.34 -21.57 5.62
N ASN A 210 -5.10 -21.98 5.88
CA ASN A 210 -4.37 -21.50 7.06
C ASN A 210 -2.98 -21.00 6.68
N PHE A 211 -2.74 -19.71 6.87
CA PHE A 211 -1.38 -19.19 6.99
C PHE A 211 -0.86 -19.48 8.40
N ILE A 212 0.36 -20.00 8.51
CA ILE A 212 0.95 -20.36 9.82
C ILE A 212 2.37 -19.79 9.90
N GLY A 213 2.58 -18.84 10.81
CA GLY A 213 3.89 -18.22 11.02
C GLY A 213 3.81 -16.82 11.62
N ARG A 214 4.97 -16.22 11.89
CA ARG A 214 5.06 -14.81 12.30
C ARG A 214 4.50 -13.92 11.17
N THR A 215 3.76 -12.88 11.52
CA THR A 215 3.13 -11.99 10.52
C THR A 215 4.10 -10.93 9.97
N GLU A 216 5.37 -11.27 9.77
CA GLU A 216 6.38 -10.41 9.14
C GLU A 216 6.17 -10.34 7.62
N LYS A 217 6.49 -9.21 6.98
CA LYS A 217 6.19 -9.01 5.54
C LYS A 217 6.90 -10.04 4.66
N ARG A 218 8.14 -10.39 4.98
CA ARG A 218 8.91 -11.44 4.29
C ARG A 218 8.26 -12.83 4.33
N LYS A 219 7.42 -13.13 5.34
CA LYS A 219 6.73 -14.43 5.47
C LYS A 219 5.50 -14.53 4.56
N GLY A 220 5.04 -13.40 4.02
CA GLY A 220 3.97 -13.31 3.03
C GLY A 220 2.52 -13.42 3.54
N PRO A 221 2.15 -13.00 4.77
CA PRO A 221 0.73 -13.02 5.17
C PRO A 221 -0.17 -12.15 4.27
N ASP A 222 0.39 -11.10 3.66
CA ASP A 222 -0.27 -10.31 2.61
C ASP A 222 -0.47 -11.08 1.31
N ILE A 223 0.52 -11.86 0.86
CA ILE A 223 0.37 -12.76 -0.30
C ILE A 223 -0.74 -13.77 -0.04
N PHE A 224 -0.83 -14.30 1.18
CA PHE A 224 -1.93 -15.19 1.56
C PHE A 224 -3.29 -14.50 1.45
N ILE A 225 -3.44 -13.28 1.99
CA ILE A 225 -4.68 -12.51 1.87
C ILE A 225 -5.04 -12.28 0.39
N ASP A 226 -4.06 -11.93 -0.44
CA ASP A 226 -4.29 -11.68 -1.87
C ASP A 226 -4.74 -12.95 -2.59
N LEU A 227 -4.02 -14.06 -2.43
CA LEU A 227 -4.40 -15.33 -3.06
C LEU A 227 -5.80 -15.78 -2.63
N VAL A 228 -6.13 -15.70 -1.34
CA VAL A 228 -7.47 -16.06 -0.84
C VAL A 228 -8.54 -15.15 -1.44
N TRP A 229 -8.24 -13.87 -1.70
CA TRP A 229 -9.18 -12.93 -2.31
C TRP A 229 -9.51 -13.29 -3.76
N TRP A 230 -8.58 -13.97 -4.44
CA TRP A 230 -8.73 -14.46 -5.80
C TRP A 230 -9.34 -15.86 -5.89
N LEU A 231 -9.42 -16.61 -4.79
CA LEU A 231 -10.03 -17.94 -4.80
C LEU A 231 -11.56 -17.87 -4.81
N PRO A 232 -12.25 -18.82 -5.46
CA PRO A 232 -13.71 -18.89 -5.41
C PRO A 232 -14.19 -19.04 -3.96
N ARG A 233 -15.09 -18.16 -3.49
CA ARG A 233 -15.51 -18.17 -2.08
C ARG A 233 -16.16 -19.49 -1.64
N SER A 234 -16.78 -20.21 -2.57
CA SER A 234 -17.43 -21.51 -2.33
C SER A 234 -16.44 -22.68 -2.19
N SER A 235 -15.17 -22.53 -2.58
CA SER A 235 -14.20 -23.62 -2.56
C SER A 235 -13.53 -23.85 -1.20
N TYR A 236 -13.81 -22.99 -0.21
CA TYR A 236 -13.25 -23.10 1.14
C TYR A 236 -14.25 -22.67 2.23
N THR A 237 -14.11 -23.26 3.41
CA THR A 237 -15.00 -22.96 4.55
C THR A 237 -14.56 -21.70 5.29
N CYS A 238 -13.29 -21.65 5.70
CA CYS A 238 -12.70 -20.57 6.50
C CYS A 238 -11.26 -20.30 6.04
N ALA A 239 -10.82 -19.05 6.15
CA ALA A 239 -9.43 -18.64 5.96
C ALA A 239 -8.91 -17.90 7.20
N GLN A 240 -7.70 -18.23 7.66
CA GLN A 240 -7.11 -17.58 8.83
C GLN A 240 -5.58 -17.46 8.80
N ILE A 241 -5.07 -16.46 9.49
CA ILE A 241 -3.65 -16.20 9.75
C ILE A 241 -3.38 -16.60 11.21
N ILE A 242 -2.51 -17.57 11.45
CA ILE A 242 -2.18 -18.09 12.77
C ILE A 242 -0.72 -17.77 13.11
N GLY A 243 -0.51 -16.90 14.09
CA GLY A 243 0.83 -16.65 14.62
C GLY A 243 1.01 -15.28 15.26
N PRO A 244 2.21 -15.00 15.81
CA PRO A 244 2.44 -13.77 16.56
C PRO A 244 2.73 -12.59 15.64
N HIS A 245 2.39 -11.38 16.13
CA HIS A 245 2.65 -10.14 15.42
C HIS A 245 4.10 -9.66 15.56
N SER A 246 4.68 -9.14 14.48
CA SER A 246 5.88 -8.31 14.54
C SER A 246 5.54 -6.86 14.87
N TYR A 247 6.49 -6.18 15.51
CA TYR A 247 6.38 -4.78 15.95
C TYR A 247 7.63 -4.03 15.51
N ASN A 248 7.48 -2.73 15.26
CA ASN A 248 8.61 -1.85 14.99
C ASN A 248 9.50 -1.66 16.24
N TYR A 249 10.68 -1.07 16.07
CA TYR A 249 11.70 -0.95 17.13
C TYR A 249 11.20 -0.34 18.46
N ASN A 250 10.25 0.60 18.41
CA ASN A 250 9.68 1.27 19.59
C ASN A 250 8.32 0.70 20.05
N ASN A 251 7.87 -0.42 19.48
CA ASN A 251 6.59 -1.09 19.78
C ASN A 251 5.35 -0.18 19.64
N THR A 252 5.35 0.75 18.69
CA THR A 252 4.21 1.64 18.42
C THR A 252 3.32 1.18 17.26
N ILE A 253 3.84 0.38 16.34
CA ILE A 253 3.12 -0.09 15.14
C ILE A 253 3.27 -1.61 15.06
N SER A 254 2.15 -2.30 14.84
CA SER A 254 2.09 -3.75 14.68
C SER A 254 1.89 -4.13 13.21
N SER A 255 2.47 -5.26 12.80
CA SER A 255 2.12 -5.93 11.54
C SER A 255 0.61 -6.21 11.41
N GLN A 256 -0.09 -6.40 12.53
CA GLN A 256 -1.55 -6.55 12.55
C GLN A 256 -2.26 -5.33 11.97
N ASP A 257 -1.76 -4.11 12.20
CA ASP A 257 -2.40 -2.88 11.71
C ASP A 257 -2.45 -2.83 10.17
N TYR A 258 -1.36 -3.29 9.53
CA TYR A 258 -1.25 -3.39 8.07
C TYR A 258 -2.21 -4.45 7.52
N LEU A 259 -2.22 -5.64 8.13
CA LEU A 259 -3.07 -6.75 7.69
C LEU A 259 -4.56 -6.44 7.89
N GLU A 260 -4.96 -5.85 9.02
CA GLU A 260 -6.34 -5.43 9.24
C GLU A 260 -6.78 -4.34 8.24
N LYS A 261 -5.87 -3.43 7.86
CA LYS A 261 -6.15 -2.43 6.82
C LYS A 261 -6.43 -3.11 5.47
N MET A 262 -5.64 -4.11 5.10
CA MET A 262 -5.83 -4.91 3.88
C MET A 262 -7.16 -5.69 3.93
N LEU A 263 -7.44 -6.39 5.04
CA LEU A 263 -8.68 -7.16 5.23
C LEU A 263 -9.93 -6.30 5.16
N ARG A 264 -9.93 -5.11 5.77
CA ARG A 264 -11.07 -4.18 5.71
C ARG A 264 -11.48 -3.82 4.28
N ASN A 265 -10.53 -3.79 3.35
CA ASN A 265 -10.74 -3.40 1.96
C ASN A 265 -10.95 -4.59 1.00
N ARG A 266 -10.45 -5.78 1.35
CA ARG A 266 -10.47 -6.97 0.48
C ARG A 266 -11.43 -8.06 0.96
N LEU A 267 -11.18 -8.62 2.13
CA LEU A 267 -11.86 -9.82 2.66
C LEU A 267 -12.19 -9.63 4.14
N LYS A 268 -13.48 -9.60 4.47
CA LYS A 268 -13.96 -9.43 5.86
C LYS A 268 -14.04 -10.74 6.64
N ASP A 269 -14.08 -11.87 5.93
CA ASP A 269 -14.31 -13.21 6.45
C ASP A 269 -13.01 -14.01 6.69
N LEU A 270 -11.85 -13.36 6.61
CA LEU A 270 -10.54 -13.92 6.98
C LEU A 270 -10.12 -13.39 8.36
N TYR A 271 -9.70 -14.31 9.24
CA TYR A 271 -9.42 -14.00 10.64
C TYR A 271 -7.93 -14.02 10.97
N ILE A 272 -7.50 -13.09 11.82
CA ILE A 272 -6.16 -13.10 12.42
C ILE A 272 -6.28 -13.72 13.82
N SER A 273 -5.66 -14.87 14.00
CA SER A 273 -5.74 -15.72 15.19
C SER A 273 -4.43 -15.69 15.98
N PRO A 274 -4.49 -15.79 17.33
CA PRO A 274 -3.28 -15.85 18.16
C PRO A 274 -2.46 -17.12 17.87
N PRO A 275 -1.18 -17.16 18.28
CA PRO A 275 -0.37 -18.37 18.22
C PRO A 275 -1.05 -19.54 18.94
N VAL A 276 -0.97 -20.73 18.35
CA VAL A 276 -1.55 -21.96 18.92
C VAL A 276 -0.45 -22.95 19.34
N SER A 277 -0.80 -23.89 20.22
CA SER A 277 0.14 -24.89 20.70
C SER A 277 0.47 -25.94 19.63
N LYS A 278 1.62 -26.61 19.75
CA LYS A 278 2.03 -27.69 18.83
C LYS A 278 0.98 -28.79 18.69
N ARG A 279 0.29 -29.16 19.78
CA ARG A 279 -0.83 -30.12 19.75
C ARG A 279 -1.96 -29.63 18.84
N LYS A 280 -2.33 -28.35 18.94
CA LYS A 280 -3.39 -27.77 18.11
C LYS A 280 -2.99 -27.67 16.64
N LEU A 281 -1.71 -27.43 16.34
CA LEU A 281 -1.19 -27.50 14.97
C LEU A 281 -1.29 -28.91 14.39
N ILE A 282 -0.97 -29.95 15.17
CA ILE A 282 -1.13 -31.35 14.72
C ILE A 282 -2.60 -31.66 14.42
N GLU A 283 -3.52 -31.23 15.30
CA GLU A 283 -4.97 -31.36 15.06
C GLU A 283 -5.41 -30.61 13.78
N LEU A 284 -4.83 -29.44 13.51
CA LEU A 284 -5.09 -28.67 12.31
C LEU A 284 -4.60 -29.40 11.05
N PHE A 285 -3.38 -29.91 11.04
CA PHE A 285 -2.82 -30.68 9.91
C PHE A 285 -3.58 -31.98 9.66
N ALA A 286 -4.09 -32.62 10.73
CA ALA A 286 -4.95 -33.81 10.60
C ALA A 286 -6.35 -33.48 10.06
N SER A 287 -6.81 -32.23 10.17
CA SER A 287 -8.11 -31.79 9.65
C SER A 287 -8.09 -31.50 8.15
N LYS A 288 -9.28 -31.39 7.53
CA LYS A 288 -9.47 -30.99 6.12
C LYS A 288 -9.02 -29.53 5.92
N SER A 289 -7.74 -29.34 5.65
CA SER A 289 -7.10 -28.03 5.56
C SER A 289 -5.96 -27.98 4.56
N ILE A 290 -5.60 -26.77 4.13
CA ILE A 290 -4.42 -26.46 3.33
C ILE A 290 -3.57 -25.45 4.11
N THR A 291 -2.26 -25.71 4.19
CA THR A 291 -1.31 -24.80 4.84
C THR A 291 -0.63 -23.91 3.82
N PHE A 292 -0.62 -22.61 4.09
CA PHE A 292 0.05 -21.61 3.28
C PHE A 292 1.27 -21.06 4.04
N VAL A 293 2.42 -21.13 3.39
CA VAL A 293 3.67 -20.50 3.81
C VAL A 293 4.30 -19.75 2.62
N PRO A 294 3.67 -18.66 2.16
CA PRO A 294 4.04 -17.90 0.96
C PRO A 294 5.25 -16.98 1.19
N SER A 295 6.30 -17.49 1.82
CA SER A 295 7.45 -16.67 2.20
C SER A 295 8.19 -16.14 0.98
N ARG A 296 8.33 -14.81 0.90
CA ARG A 296 9.24 -14.11 -0.03
C ARG A 296 10.69 -14.45 0.27
N TYR A 297 10.98 -14.62 1.56
CA TYR A 297 12.30 -15.00 2.03
C TYR A 297 12.20 -15.76 3.36
N ASP A 298 12.69 -16.99 3.36
CA ASP A 298 12.87 -17.80 4.55
C ASP A 298 14.08 -18.71 4.40
N THR A 299 14.96 -18.74 5.40
CA THR A 299 16.17 -19.57 5.34
C THR A 299 15.81 -21.02 5.06
N PHE A 300 14.79 -21.57 5.73
CA PHE A 300 14.29 -22.92 5.47
C PHE A 300 12.77 -23.01 5.48
N ASN A 301 12.11 -22.63 6.59
CA ASN A 301 10.68 -22.85 6.87
C ASN A 301 10.32 -24.29 7.31
N LEU A 302 10.45 -24.56 8.61
CA LEU A 302 10.14 -25.87 9.20
C LEU A 302 8.64 -26.19 9.21
N VAL A 303 7.77 -25.18 9.30
CA VAL A 303 6.31 -25.35 9.32
C VAL A 303 5.81 -26.00 8.03
N ALA A 304 6.44 -25.66 6.89
CA ALA A 304 6.16 -26.31 5.60
C ALA A 304 6.36 -27.83 5.68
N LEU A 305 7.47 -28.26 6.30
CA LEU A 305 7.83 -29.67 6.44
C LEU A 305 6.93 -30.37 7.47
N GLU A 306 6.61 -29.72 8.60
CA GLU A 306 5.67 -30.25 9.60
C GLU A 306 4.29 -30.51 9.00
N SER A 307 3.78 -29.56 8.22
CA SER A 307 2.47 -29.68 7.60
C SER A 307 2.46 -30.76 6.51
N LEU A 308 3.40 -30.67 5.56
CA LEU A 308 3.47 -31.58 4.42
C LEU A 308 3.66 -33.03 4.86
N LEU A 309 4.63 -33.32 5.73
CA LEU A 309 4.89 -34.69 6.20
C LEU A 309 3.79 -35.24 7.13
N SER A 310 2.94 -34.38 7.70
CA SER A 310 1.72 -34.81 8.40
C SER A 310 0.61 -35.28 7.45
N GLY A 311 0.80 -35.11 6.13
CA GLY A 311 -0.20 -35.41 5.10
C GLY A 311 -1.13 -34.23 4.78
N CYS A 312 -0.78 -33.00 5.20
CA CYS A 312 -1.56 -31.80 4.90
C CYS A 312 -1.05 -31.13 3.61
N PRO A 313 -1.92 -30.91 2.61
CA PRO A 313 -1.55 -30.15 1.42
C PRO A 313 -0.94 -28.80 1.78
N THR A 314 0.23 -28.52 1.22
CA THR A 314 1.04 -27.35 1.59
C THR A 314 1.42 -26.53 0.37
N VAL A 315 1.25 -25.21 0.48
CA VAL A 315 1.54 -24.21 -0.54
C VAL A 315 2.72 -23.36 -0.05
N VAL A 316 3.82 -23.35 -0.81
CA VAL A 316 5.12 -22.81 -0.37
C VAL A 316 5.64 -21.76 -1.32
N GLY A 317 6.07 -20.60 -0.80
CA GLY A 317 6.80 -19.59 -1.58
C GLY A 317 8.15 -20.11 -2.08
N ASN A 318 8.50 -19.86 -3.35
CA ASN A 318 9.79 -20.25 -3.91
C ASN A 318 11.00 -19.55 -3.26
N GLY A 319 10.77 -18.47 -2.50
CA GLY A 319 11.77 -17.80 -1.67
C GLY A 319 12.12 -18.50 -0.35
N ALA A 320 11.46 -19.63 -0.01
CA ALA A 320 11.79 -20.43 1.16
C ALA A 320 12.75 -21.58 0.81
N GLY A 321 13.82 -21.76 1.61
CA GLY A 321 14.82 -22.82 1.38
C GLY A 321 14.26 -24.24 1.35
N VAL A 322 13.14 -24.51 2.04
CA VAL A 322 12.44 -25.80 2.00
C VAL A 322 11.95 -26.17 0.59
N CYS A 323 11.66 -25.19 -0.27
CA CYS A 323 11.19 -25.46 -1.63
C CYS A 323 12.27 -26.19 -2.47
N ARG A 324 13.53 -25.73 -2.39
CA ARG A 324 14.68 -26.41 -3.01
C ARG A 324 14.90 -27.78 -2.38
N PHE A 325 14.86 -27.85 -1.06
CA PHE A 325 15.05 -29.11 -0.33
C PHE A 325 14.04 -30.19 -0.75
N LEU A 326 12.74 -29.86 -0.83
CA LEU A 326 11.70 -30.78 -1.26
C LEU A 326 11.91 -31.22 -2.71
N LYS A 327 12.27 -30.30 -3.62
CA LYS A 327 12.50 -30.64 -5.05
C LYS A 327 13.71 -31.55 -5.25
N GLU A 328 14.79 -31.34 -4.50
CA GLU A 328 16.01 -32.13 -4.64
C GLU A 328 15.93 -33.49 -3.93
N GLN A 329 15.46 -33.50 -2.68
CA GLN A 329 15.48 -34.72 -1.83
C GLN A 329 14.20 -35.54 -1.98
N PHE A 330 13.06 -34.90 -2.21
CA PHE A 330 11.75 -35.54 -2.23
C PHE A 330 10.92 -35.18 -3.48
N PRO A 331 11.46 -35.35 -4.71
CA PRO A 331 10.82 -34.90 -5.95
C PRO A 331 9.45 -35.54 -6.21
N LYS A 332 9.18 -36.69 -5.59
CA LYS A 332 7.89 -37.40 -5.70
C LYS A 332 6.81 -36.82 -4.79
N ILE A 333 7.17 -36.20 -3.66
CA ILE A 333 6.18 -35.66 -2.71
C ILE A 333 5.50 -34.43 -3.33
N PRO A 334 4.18 -34.45 -3.55
CA PRO A 334 3.49 -33.35 -4.22
C PRO A 334 3.28 -32.15 -3.28
N PHE A 335 3.68 -30.95 -3.72
CA PHE A 335 3.38 -29.69 -3.04
C PHE A 335 3.23 -28.56 -4.06
N ILE A 336 2.55 -27.48 -3.69
CA ILE A 336 2.33 -26.33 -4.58
C ILE A 336 3.41 -25.28 -4.31
N THR A 337 4.01 -24.74 -5.38
CA THR A 337 4.95 -23.62 -5.29
C THR A 337 4.26 -22.31 -5.69
N ILE A 338 4.46 -21.25 -4.93
CA ILE A 338 4.11 -19.87 -5.31
C ILE A 338 5.37 -19.20 -5.86
N ASP A 339 5.30 -18.70 -7.10
CA ASP A 339 6.30 -17.78 -7.61
C ASP A 339 6.07 -16.39 -7.01
N ILE A 340 7.02 -15.90 -6.22
CA ILE A 340 6.89 -14.61 -5.54
C ILE A 340 6.84 -13.44 -6.53
N ASN A 341 7.36 -13.61 -7.75
CA ASN A 341 7.27 -12.61 -8.81
C ASN A 341 5.97 -12.69 -9.62
N ASP A 342 5.18 -13.75 -9.44
CA ASP A 342 3.92 -14.00 -10.15
C ASP A 342 3.04 -14.91 -9.29
N ILE A 343 2.49 -14.34 -8.22
CA ILE A 343 1.75 -15.12 -7.22
C ILE A 343 0.52 -15.80 -7.83
N TYR A 344 -0.10 -15.17 -8.84
CA TYR A 344 -1.32 -15.66 -9.49
C TYR A 344 -1.10 -16.93 -10.31
N SER A 345 0.12 -17.18 -10.78
CA SER A 345 0.49 -18.43 -11.46
C SER A 345 0.18 -19.70 -10.64
N SER A 346 0.10 -19.58 -9.31
CA SER A 346 -0.21 -20.68 -8.41
C SER A 346 -1.72 -20.97 -8.27
N LEU A 347 -2.60 -20.04 -8.67
CA LEU A 347 -4.05 -20.18 -8.50
C LEU A 347 -4.63 -21.45 -9.13
N PRO A 348 -4.28 -21.86 -10.37
CA PRO A 348 -4.85 -23.09 -10.96
C PRO A 348 -4.51 -24.34 -10.14
N ALA A 349 -3.28 -24.46 -9.66
CA ALA A 349 -2.86 -25.59 -8.83
C ALA A 349 -3.58 -25.59 -7.47
N ILE A 350 -3.77 -24.43 -6.86
CA ILE A 350 -4.52 -24.30 -5.60
C ILE A 350 -5.99 -24.69 -5.81
N ILE A 351 -6.63 -24.20 -6.88
CA ILE A 351 -8.03 -24.51 -7.20
C ILE A 351 -8.20 -26.01 -7.44
N GLN A 352 -7.30 -26.65 -8.20
CA GLN A 352 -7.34 -28.08 -8.44
C GLN A 352 -7.28 -28.91 -7.14
N VAL A 353 -6.47 -28.49 -6.17
CA VAL A 353 -6.42 -29.14 -4.85
C VAL A 353 -7.69 -28.89 -4.04
N LEU A 354 -8.33 -27.73 -4.16
CA LEU A 354 -9.59 -27.46 -3.49
C LEU A 354 -10.74 -28.28 -4.06
N GLU A 355 -10.76 -28.49 -5.38
CA GLU A 355 -11.78 -29.30 -6.07
C GLU A 355 -11.60 -30.80 -5.83
N ASN A 356 -10.35 -31.30 -5.76
CA ASN A 356 -10.03 -32.74 -5.62
C ASN A 356 -9.24 -33.05 -4.34
N TYR A 357 -9.64 -32.43 -3.23
CA TYR A 357 -8.87 -32.43 -1.99
C TYR A 357 -8.57 -33.85 -1.46
N GLU A 358 -9.59 -34.71 -1.43
CA GLU A 358 -9.50 -36.07 -0.90
C GLU A 358 -8.49 -36.91 -1.67
N GLU A 359 -8.55 -36.89 -3.00
CA GLU A 359 -7.64 -37.63 -3.87
C GLU A 359 -6.20 -37.11 -3.74
N TYR A 360 -6.03 -35.78 -3.75
CA TYR A 360 -4.71 -35.17 -3.58
C TYR A 360 -4.09 -35.56 -2.23
N ARG A 361 -4.88 -35.51 -1.14
CA ARG A 361 -4.41 -35.87 0.20
C ARG A 361 -4.07 -37.35 0.32
N GLN A 362 -4.89 -38.23 -0.24
CA GLN A 362 -4.62 -39.66 -0.26
C GLN A 362 -3.28 -39.94 -0.97
N ASN A 363 -3.10 -39.39 -2.18
CA ASN A 363 -1.85 -39.52 -2.94
C ASN A 363 -0.63 -38.95 -2.19
N LEU A 364 -0.78 -37.79 -1.53
CA LEU A 364 0.27 -37.20 -0.70
C LEU A 364 0.70 -38.15 0.43
N VAL A 365 -0.26 -38.69 1.18
CA VAL A 365 0.03 -39.60 2.31
C VAL A 365 0.66 -40.89 1.81
N ASP A 366 0.14 -41.50 0.75
CA ASP A 366 0.68 -42.73 0.18
C ASP A 366 2.11 -42.54 -0.31
N THR A 367 2.38 -41.40 -0.97
CA THR A 367 3.72 -41.04 -1.41
C THR A 367 4.68 -40.86 -0.24
N ILE A 368 4.25 -40.18 0.84
CA ILE A 368 5.07 -40.02 2.06
C ILE A 368 5.40 -41.37 2.68
N LEU A 369 4.43 -42.28 2.79
CA LEU A 369 4.61 -43.62 3.35
C LEU A 369 5.58 -44.49 2.51
N CYS A 370 5.62 -44.29 1.20
CA CYS A 370 6.52 -45.00 0.29
C CYS A 370 7.89 -44.32 0.09
N THR A 371 8.11 -43.13 0.66
CA THR A 371 9.36 -42.37 0.48
C THR A 371 10.41 -42.78 1.51
N ASN A 372 11.63 -43.09 1.07
CA ASN A 372 12.75 -43.32 1.99
C ASN A 372 13.22 -41.98 2.57
N LEU A 373 13.21 -41.86 3.91
CA LEU A 373 13.65 -40.67 4.65
C LEU A 373 15.06 -40.83 5.24
N GLU A 374 15.80 -41.88 4.84
CA GLU A 374 17.21 -42.05 5.22
C GLU A 374 18.10 -40.94 4.68
N ILE A 375 19.08 -40.53 5.49
CA ILE A 375 19.97 -39.41 5.22
C ILE A 375 21.42 -39.92 5.20
N THR A 376 22.19 -39.50 4.21
CA THR A 376 23.62 -39.82 4.08
C THR A 376 24.53 -38.60 4.25
N ASP A 377 23.95 -37.42 4.51
CA ASP A 377 24.69 -36.18 4.77
C ASP A 377 25.52 -36.30 6.08
N PRO A 378 26.55 -35.46 6.29
CA PRO A 378 27.36 -35.51 7.52
C PRO A 378 26.54 -35.25 8.79
N VAL A 379 26.85 -35.97 9.87
CA VAL A 379 26.27 -35.68 11.19
C VAL A 379 26.91 -34.43 11.80
N LEU A 380 26.29 -33.87 12.84
CA LEU A 380 26.80 -32.64 13.48
C LEU A 380 28.24 -32.78 13.99
N GLU A 381 28.60 -33.96 14.49
CA GLU A 381 29.95 -34.28 14.96
C GLU A 381 30.99 -34.25 13.83
N ASP A 382 30.63 -34.70 12.63
CA ASP A 382 31.50 -34.63 11.45
C ASP A 382 31.76 -33.18 11.02
N ILE A 383 30.74 -32.32 11.14
CA ILE A 383 30.84 -30.89 10.83
C ILE A 383 31.74 -30.18 11.86
N TYR A 384 31.58 -30.49 13.15
CA TYR A 384 32.42 -29.93 14.21
C TYR A 384 33.88 -30.41 14.15
N ASN A 385 34.15 -31.56 13.53
CA ASN A 385 35.50 -32.08 13.35
C ASN A 385 36.22 -31.59 12.08
N GLN A 386 35.57 -30.75 11.26
CA GLN A 386 36.19 -30.16 10.08
C GLN A 386 37.38 -29.25 10.42
N SER A 387 38.26 -29.03 9.44
CA SER A 387 39.42 -28.16 9.62
C SER A 387 39.03 -26.70 9.84
N SER A 388 39.73 -26.02 10.75
CA SER A 388 39.58 -24.59 11.00
C SER A 388 40.08 -23.79 9.79
N VAL A 389 39.21 -22.97 9.20
CA VAL A 389 39.54 -22.06 8.10
C VAL A 389 38.90 -20.71 8.38
N ALA A 390 39.64 -19.61 8.23
CA ALA A 390 39.11 -18.27 8.42
C ALA A 390 39.93 -17.21 7.69
N ASP A 391 39.37 -16.02 7.58
CA ASP A 391 40.07 -14.85 7.06
C ASP A 391 41.01 -14.27 8.14
N VAL A 392 42.32 -14.38 7.90
CA VAL A 392 43.34 -13.93 8.86
C VAL A 392 43.33 -12.41 9.01
N GLN A 393 43.12 -11.66 7.92
CA GLN A 393 43.13 -10.19 7.98
C GLN A 393 41.99 -9.66 8.84
N ILE A 394 40.78 -10.21 8.67
CA ILE A 394 39.63 -9.83 9.48
C ILE A 394 39.83 -10.21 10.95
N ARG A 395 40.48 -11.35 11.24
CA ARG A 395 40.81 -11.74 12.62
C ARG A 395 41.77 -10.75 13.27
N ASP A 396 42.84 -10.40 12.57
CA ASP A 396 43.84 -9.46 13.09
C ASP A 396 43.23 -8.08 13.35
N GLU A 397 42.34 -7.62 12.45
CA GLU A 397 41.58 -6.38 12.62
C GLU A 397 40.66 -6.43 13.86
N LEU A 398 39.88 -7.50 14.02
CA LEU A 398 38.98 -7.68 15.16
C LEU A 398 39.73 -7.86 16.48
N ASP A 399 40.89 -8.52 16.48
CA ASP A 399 41.77 -8.63 17.64
C ASP A 399 42.33 -7.26 18.03
N GLN A 400 42.76 -6.44 17.06
CA GLN A 400 43.23 -5.08 17.31
C GLN A 400 42.10 -4.19 17.88
N TRP A 401 40.89 -4.30 17.33
CA TRP A 401 39.71 -3.59 17.82
C TRP A 401 39.33 -4.02 19.24
N TYR A 402 39.38 -5.32 19.53
CA TYR A 402 39.13 -5.87 20.86
C TYR A 402 40.16 -5.35 21.87
N SER A 403 41.45 -5.37 21.52
CA SER A 403 42.54 -4.83 22.34
C SER A 403 42.34 -3.36 22.68
N GLN A 404 41.96 -2.52 21.72
CA GLN A 404 41.71 -1.10 21.99
C GLN A 404 40.55 -0.86 22.97
N LEU A 405 39.45 -1.62 22.83
CA LEU A 405 38.29 -1.51 23.72
C LEU A 405 38.60 -2.03 25.13
N ILE A 406 39.32 -3.15 25.24
CA ILE A 406 39.68 -3.70 26.55
C ILE A 406 40.70 -2.80 27.26
N ASP A 407 41.69 -2.27 26.55
CA ASP A 407 42.70 -1.35 27.11
C ASP A 407 42.03 -0.07 27.61
N TYR A 408 41.09 0.49 26.85
CA TYR A 408 40.29 1.64 27.28
C TYR A 408 39.50 1.34 28.56
N TRP A 409 38.85 0.18 28.64
CA TRP A 409 38.11 -0.23 29.82
C TRP A 409 39.04 -0.39 31.03
N GLU A 410 40.19 -1.07 30.88
CA GLU A 410 41.18 -1.27 31.94
C GLU A 410 41.80 0.06 32.44
N LEU A 411 42.12 0.98 31.52
CA LEU A 411 42.61 2.33 31.86
C LEU A 411 41.58 3.12 32.68
N ASN A 412 40.29 3.01 32.36
CA ASN A 412 39.24 3.66 33.13
C ASN A 412 38.99 3.00 34.50
N GLN A 413 39.23 1.69 34.63
CA GLN A 413 39.21 1.03 35.94
C GLN A 413 40.39 1.46 36.81
N LEU A 414 41.57 1.68 36.21
CA LEU A 414 42.78 2.18 36.90
C LEU A 414 42.70 3.69 37.21
N GLY A 415 42.01 4.47 36.37
CA GLY A 415 41.78 5.92 36.52
C GLY A 415 40.77 6.31 37.61
N PHE A 416 40.15 5.34 38.29
CA PHE A 416 39.19 5.56 39.38
C PHE A 416 39.77 5.20 40.76
N SER A 417 40.83 5.89 41.17
CA SER A 417 41.31 5.92 42.58
C SER A 417 41.23 7.30 43.24
N PHE A 418 40.31 8.19 42.81
CA PHE A 418 40.07 9.48 43.49
C PHE A 418 38.59 9.76 43.78
N SER A 419 37.81 8.73 44.16
CA SER A 419 36.50 8.95 44.76
C SER A 419 36.09 7.91 45.81
N LYS A 420 37.05 7.39 46.59
CA LYS A 420 36.78 6.79 47.91
C LYS A 420 37.22 7.78 49.01
N ILE A 421 36.51 8.90 49.11
CA ILE A 421 36.49 9.71 50.33
C ILE A 421 35.11 9.51 50.97
N PRO A 422 35.02 8.82 52.12
CA PRO A 422 33.75 8.62 52.80
C PRO A 422 33.41 9.87 53.61
N ILE A 423 32.92 10.95 52.98
CA ILE A 423 32.31 12.10 53.73
C ILE A 423 31.23 12.89 52.97
N ILE A 424 30.94 12.64 51.68
CA ILE A 424 29.82 13.32 51.00
C ILE A 424 28.71 12.31 50.62
N LYS A 425 28.18 11.62 51.63
CA LYS A 425 26.95 10.82 51.51
C LYS A 425 25.98 11.06 52.66
N VAL A 426 25.87 12.29 53.15
CA VAL A 426 24.77 12.69 54.06
C VAL A 426 24.06 14.00 53.65
N ALA A 427 24.63 14.84 52.78
CA ALA A 427 24.01 16.12 52.42
C ALA A 427 23.30 16.17 51.04
N LYS A 428 23.22 15.07 50.28
CA LYS A 428 22.54 15.04 48.95
C LYS A 428 21.29 14.13 48.88
N SER A 429 20.81 13.61 50.01
CA SER A 429 19.55 12.84 50.08
C SER A 429 18.38 13.59 50.72
N LYS A 430 18.57 14.80 51.29
CA LYS A 430 17.49 15.57 51.93
C LYS A 430 16.93 16.77 51.15
N VAL A 431 17.47 17.10 49.97
CA VAL A 431 16.95 18.21 49.13
C VAL A 431 16.34 17.73 47.80
N LYS A 432 16.50 16.44 47.43
CA LYS A 432 15.92 15.85 46.21
C LYS A 432 14.66 15.00 46.41
N SER A 433 14.08 14.99 47.61
CA SER A 433 12.87 14.21 47.95
C SER A 433 11.57 15.04 48.03
N LYS A 434 11.60 16.38 47.87
CA LYS A 434 10.38 17.21 47.96
C LYS A 434 9.88 17.84 46.64
N ILE A 435 10.58 17.70 45.51
CA ILE A 435 10.15 18.33 44.24
C ILE A 435 9.86 17.31 43.11
N LYS A 436 10.20 16.02 43.29
CA LYS A 436 9.93 14.99 42.27
C LYS A 436 8.48 14.46 42.22
N PRO A 437 7.67 14.43 43.30
CA PRO A 437 6.28 13.97 43.18
C PRO A 437 5.41 14.98 42.43
N ALA A 438 5.59 16.28 42.71
CA ALA A 438 4.83 17.35 42.07
C ALA A 438 5.19 17.52 40.59
N TYR A 439 6.46 17.45 40.20
CA TYR A 439 6.87 17.63 38.80
C TYR A 439 6.50 16.43 37.91
N LYS A 440 6.46 15.21 38.46
CA LYS A 440 6.06 13.99 37.74
C LYS A 440 4.53 13.89 37.59
N GLN A 441 3.77 14.30 38.62
CA GLN A 441 2.32 14.44 38.52
C GLN A 441 1.90 15.60 37.61
N LEU A 442 2.61 16.75 37.63
CA LEU A 442 2.34 17.86 36.70
C LEU A 442 2.67 17.46 35.25
N LYS A 443 3.74 16.70 35.01
CA LYS A 443 4.11 16.22 33.66
C LYS A 443 3.17 15.14 33.14
N GLN A 444 2.61 14.28 34.00
CA GLN A 444 1.55 13.33 33.65
C GLN A 444 0.18 14.01 33.46
N ALA A 445 -0.14 15.04 34.26
CA ALA A 445 -1.36 15.84 34.09
C ALA A 445 -1.30 16.70 32.83
N ILE A 446 -0.16 17.34 32.54
CA ILE A 446 0.09 18.08 31.29
C ILE A 446 0.17 17.12 30.09
N GLY A 447 0.65 15.89 30.26
CA GLY A 447 0.64 14.84 29.24
C GLY A 447 -0.77 14.39 28.87
N LYS A 448 -1.61 14.11 29.88
CA LYS A 448 -3.04 13.78 29.68
C LYS A 448 -3.85 14.94 29.11
N VAL A 449 -3.57 16.18 29.53
CA VAL A 449 -4.19 17.39 28.95
C VAL A 449 -3.68 17.64 27.52
N LYS A 450 -2.41 17.36 27.21
CA LYS A 450 -1.87 17.39 25.84
C LYS A 450 -2.50 16.35 24.93
N GLU A 451 -2.75 15.14 25.40
CA GLU A 451 -3.47 14.10 24.65
C GLU A 451 -4.96 14.44 24.49
N GLN A 452 -5.61 15.02 25.51
CA GLN A 452 -6.99 15.53 25.41
C GLN A 452 -7.10 16.73 24.46
N LEU A 453 -6.06 17.55 24.32
CA LEU A 453 -5.95 18.63 23.32
C LEU A 453 -5.49 18.14 21.92
N ARG A 454 -4.99 16.90 21.81
CA ARG A 454 -4.52 16.28 20.55
C ARG A 454 -5.67 15.84 19.65
N LYS A 455 -6.70 15.22 20.22
CA LYS A 455 -7.91 14.76 19.50
C LYS A 455 -8.66 15.88 18.74
N PRO A 456 -8.90 17.07 19.30
CA PRO A 456 -9.52 18.17 18.55
C PRO A 456 -8.66 18.68 17.38
N LEU A 457 -7.33 18.52 17.43
CA LEU A 457 -6.38 19.00 16.41
C LEU A 457 -6.20 18.01 15.24
N GLU A 458 -6.65 16.77 15.39
CA GLU A 458 -6.69 15.78 14.30
C GLU A 458 -7.74 16.15 13.25
N GLU A 459 -8.83 16.82 13.65
CA GLU A 459 -9.83 17.34 12.73
C GLU A 459 -9.33 18.60 12.01
N THR A 460 -9.24 18.52 10.68
CA THR A 460 -8.78 19.62 9.82
C THR A 460 -9.57 20.91 10.06
N SER A 461 -10.87 20.81 10.35
CA SER A 461 -11.76 21.92 10.65
C SER A 461 -11.27 22.76 11.84
N ASN A 462 -10.83 22.14 12.93
CA ASN A 462 -10.40 22.84 14.14
C ASN A 462 -9.00 23.45 13.97
N ALA A 463 -8.12 22.75 13.24
CA ALA A 463 -6.81 23.29 12.88
C ALA A 463 -6.93 24.58 12.05
N GLN A 464 -7.87 24.66 11.09
CA GLN A 464 -8.11 25.87 10.30
C GLN A 464 -8.53 27.07 11.17
N VAL A 465 -9.32 26.86 12.23
CA VAL A 465 -9.73 27.94 13.15
C VAL A 465 -8.53 28.56 13.82
N LEU A 466 -7.68 27.71 14.40
CA LEU A 466 -6.56 28.13 15.21
C LEU A 466 -5.50 28.86 14.39
N LYS A 467 -5.34 28.51 13.10
CA LYS A 467 -4.37 29.17 12.21
C LYS A 467 -4.92 30.34 11.42
N ALA A 468 -6.24 30.52 11.28
CA ALA A 468 -6.84 31.58 10.46
C ALA A 468 -6.31 32.99 10.81
N SER A 469 -6.06 33.29 12.09
CA SER A 469 -5.51 34.58 12.55
C SER A 469 -4.04 34.81 12.18
N LYS A 470 -3.32 33.76 11.79
CA LYS A 470 -1.92 33.80 11.34
C LYS A 470 -1.77 34.00 9.84
N LEU A 471 -2.85 33.83 9.05
CA LEU A 471 -2.82 33.87 7.58
C LEU A 471 -2.13 35.12 7.04
N ILE A 472 -2.50 36.29 7.55
CA ILE A 472 -1.92 37.57 7.08
C ILE A 472 -0.42 37.67 7.37
N ARG A 473 0.04 37.15 8.52
CA ARG A 473 1.48 37.11 8.83
C ARG A 473 2.21 36.23 7.82
N ARG A 474 1.63 35.07 7.47
CA ARG A 474 2.21 34.15 6.48
C ARG A 474 2.17 34.71 5.06
N TYR A 475 1.11 35.42 4.66
CA TYR A 475 1.08 36.17 3.40
C TYR A 475 2.13 37.27 3.35
N LYS A 476 2.28 38.08 4.42
CA LYS A 476 3.33 39.11 4.48
C LYS A 476 4.73 38.52 4.36
N TYR A 477 4.97 37.35 4.94
CA TYR A 477 6.25 36.66 4.82
C TYR A 477 6.48 36.13 3.40
N THR A 478 5.50 35.41 2.86
CA THR A 478 5.63 34.70 1.58
C THR A 478 5.59 35.65 0.39
N PHE A 479 4.68 36.62 0.37
CA PHE A 479 4.48 37.51 -0.78
C PHE A 479 5.56 38.59 -0.86
N ASN A 480 6.26 38.89 0.23
CA ASN A 480 7.41 39.81 0.23
C ASN A 480 8.76 39.08 0.12
N ALA A 481 8.77 37.77 -0.16
CA ALA A 481 10.01 37.05 -0.45
C ALA A 481 10.64 37.57 -1.75
N SER A 482 11.97 37.41 -1.89
CA SER A 482 12.73 37.85 -3.07
C SER A 482 12.20 37.18 -4.36
N GLU A 483 12.36 37.88 -5.48
CA GLU A 483 12.00 37.45 -6.85
C GLU A 483 13.10 37.80 -7.87
N LEU A 484 14.32 38.07 -7.41
CA LEU A 484 15.37 38.67 -8.24
C LEU A 484 15.94 37.70 -9.29
N ASN A 485 15.83 36.38 -9.06
CA ASN A 485 16.36 35.34 -9.93
C ASN A 485 15.46 34.09 -9.91
N GLN A 486 15.75 33.10 -10.76
CA GLN A 486 14.95 31.87 -10.87
C GLN A 486 14.92 31.06 -9.56
N LYS A 487 16.03 31.04 -8.81
CA LYS A 487 16.09 30.38 -7.50
C LYS A 487 15.16 31.05 -6.48
N ASP A 488 15.11 32.37 -6.47
CA ASP A 488 14.22 33.16 -5.61
C ASP A 488 12.74 32.88 -5.95
N LEU A 489 12.39 32.85 -7.25
CA LEU A 489 11.06 32.45 -7.72
C LEU A 489 10.70 31.01 -7.31
N GLY A 490 11.65 30.08 -7.45
CA GLY A 490 11.53 28.69 -7.02
C GLY A 490 11.30 28.52 -5.51
N ASN A 491 12.01 29.30 -4.69
CA ASN A 491 11.80 29.30 -3.24
C ASN A 491 10.44 29.91 -2.86
N LYS A 492 10.05 31.00 -3.53
CA LYS A 492 8.79 31.68 -3.26
C LYS A 492 7.58 30.80 -3.63
N VAL A 493 7.61 30.10 -4.76
CA VAL A 493 6.53 29.18 -5.14
C VAL A 493 6.41 28.00 -4.16
N LYS A 494 7.53 27.47 -3.65
CA LYS A 494 7.55 26.42 -2.62
C LYS A 494 6.89 26.90 -1.32
N GLU A 495 7.13 28.14 -0.92
CA GLU A 495 6.44 28.71 0.24
C GLU A 495 4.93 28.88 -0.04
N CYS A 496 4.52 29.29 -1.24
CA CYS A 496 3.10 29.29 -1.64
C CYS A 496 2.48 27.88 -1.61
N TRP A 497 3.22 26.84 -2.02
CA TRP A 497 2.77 25.45 -1.92
C TRP A 497 2.56 25.02 -0.48
N LYS A 498 3.48 25.35 0.43
CA LYS A 498 3.32 25.13 1.88
C LYS A 498 2.13 25.92 2.45
N LEU A 499 1.85 27.12 1.94
CA LEU A 499 0.66 27.86 2.37
C LEU A 499 -0.63 27.12 2.01
N GLY A 500 -0.74 26.54 0.81
CA GLY A 500 -1.99 25.92 0.34
C GLY A 500 -2.11 24.42 0.60
N SER A 501 -1.03 23.74 0.96
CA SER A 501 -0.98 22.28 1.12
C SER A 501 -0.05 21.83 2.26
N THR A 502 0.10 20.53 2.47
CA THR A 502 1.09 19.92 3.38
C THR A 502 2.34 19.43 2.64
N PHE A 503 2.69 20.08 1.51
CA PHE A 503 3.82 19.75 0.65
C PHE A 503 5.18 19.60 1.39
N GLU A 504 5.97 18.58 1.02
CA GLU A 504 7.31 18.25 1.55
C GLU A 504 7.41 18.15 3.08
N ALA A 505 6.28 17.94 3.77
CA ALA A 505 6.31 17.68 5.20
C ALA A 505 6.50 16.17 5.42
N ASP A 506 7.67 15.78 5.90
CA ASP A 506 7.82 14.57 6.70
C ASP A 506 6.67 14.56 7.71
N VAL A 507 5.71 13.65 7.49
CA VAL A 507 4.47 13.59 8.25
C VAL A 507 4.82 13.17 9.67
N GLN A 508 5.08 14.12 10.58
CA GLN A 508 5.07 13.82 12.02
C GLN A 508 4.90 14.98 13.01
N ASN A 509 4.99 16.27 12.63
CA ASN A 509 4.88 17.38 13.59
C ASN A 509 3.55 18.19 13.52
N TRP A 510 2.81 18.22 14.63
CA TRP A 510 1.57 19.01 14.80
C TRP A 510 1.77 20.52 14.64
N ARG A 511 3.00 21.01 14.83
CA ARG A 511 3.36 22.41 14.64
C ARG A 511 3.22 22.83 13.17
N ASP A 512 3.61 21.97 12.23
CA ASP A 512 3.56 22.27 10.80
C ASP A 512 2.12 22.37 10.29
N ARG A 513 1.21 21.53 10.81
CA ARG A 513 -0.23 21.60 10.51
C ARG A 513 -0.88 22.93 10.93
N LEU A 514 -0.31 23.63 11.91
CA LEU A 514 -0.76 24.94 12.40
C LEU A 514 -0.13 26.13 11.65
N GLU A 515 0.87 25.89 10.80
CA GLU A 515 1.58 26.94 10.06
C GLU A 515 1.33 26.90 8.54
N ASN A 516 0.94 25.73 8.01
CA ASN A 516 0.81 25.45 6.58
C ASN A 516 -0.59 24.89 6.22
N GLY A 517 -0.95 24.81 4.94
CA GLY A 517 -2.19 24.19 4.46
C GLY A 517 -3.49 24.94 4.75
N TYR A 518 -3.55 26.24 4.48
CA TYR A 518 -4.73 27.10 4.61
C TYR A 518 -5.80 26.79 3.55
N ARG A 519 -7.06 26.70 3.97
CA ARG A 519 -8.21 26.41 3.09
C ARG A 519 -9.18 27.61 2.91
N ILE A 520 -8.70 28.82 3.17
CA ILE A 520 -9.46 30.08 3.05
C ILE A 520 -8.65 31.10 2.25
N ASP A 521 -9.31 32.07 1.66
CA ASP A 521 -8.75 33.08 0.74
C ASP A 521 -7.93 32.44 -0.40
N ARG A 522 -8.39 31.28 -0.88
CA ARG A 522 -7.69 30.42 -1.84
C ARG A 522 -7.46 31.11 -3.18
N VAL A 523 -8.40 31.95 -3.63
CA VAL A 523 -8.28 32.66 -4.91
C VAL A 523 -7.07 33.58 -4.89
N ARG A 524 -6.78 34.24 -3.76
CA ARG A 524 -5.57 35.08 -3.64
C ARG A 524 -4.29 34.27 -3.77
N LEU A 525 -4.22 33.13 -3.07
CA LEU A 525 -3.06 32.26 -3.12
C LEU A 525 -2.86 31.68 -4.53
N TRP A 526 -3.91 31.19 -5.17
CA TRP A 526 -3.84 30.64 -6.52
C TRP A 526 -3.44 31.67 -7.57
N ARG A 527 -3.90 32.91 -7.45
CA ARG A 527 -3.47 34.00 -8.34
C ARG A 527 -2.00 34.37 -8.12
N GLU A 528 -1.50 34.32 -6.89
CA GLU A 528 -0.06 34.51 -6.64
C GLU A 528 0.77 33.35 -7.21
N ILE A 529 0.31 32.10 -7.07
CA ILE A 529 0.96 30.96 -7.73
C ILE A 529 0.95 31.16 -9.24
N ALA A 530 -0.19 31.53 -9.84
CA ALA A 530 -0.29 31.78 -11.27
C ALA A 530 0.73 32.83 -11.75
N ARG A 531 0.84 33.96 -11.05
CA ARG A 531 1.81 35.01 -11.37
C ARG A 531 3.26 34.50 -11.31
N LEU A 532 3.60 33.71 -10.29
CA LEU A 532 4.94 33.13 -10.17
C LEU A 532 5.22 32.09 -11.26
N GLU A 533 4.22 31.30 -11.64
CA GLU A 533 4.32 30.35 -12.75
C GLU A 533 4.47 31.07 -14.10
N GLU A 534 3.78 32.18 -14.34
CA GLU A 534 3.99 33.05 -15.51
C GLU A 534 5.45 33.56 -15.58
N LEU A 535 5.99 34.06 -14.46
CA LEU A 535 7.39 34.52 -14.40
C LEU A 535 8.40 33.39 -14.62
N ARG A 536 7.99 32.13 -14.35
CA ARG A 536 8.79 30.92 -14.58
C ARG A 536 8.54 30.28 -15.96
N GLY A 537 7.70 30.89 -16.80
CA GLY A 537 7.37 30.40 -18.15
C GLY A 537 6.32 29.28 -18.20
N ASN A 538 5.66 29.00 -17.09
CA ASN A 538 4.63 27.96 -16.96
C ASN A 538 3.20 28.52 -17.19
N ASP A 539 2.99 29.22 -18.31
CA ASP A 539 1.75 29.92 -18.63
C ASP A 539 0.50 29.04 -18.54
N PHE A 540 0.61 27.76 -18.92
CA PHE A 540 -0.51 26.83 -18.89
C PHE A 540 -0.95 26.48 -17.45
N VAL A 541 0.01 26.29 -16.55
CA VAL A 541 -0.27 26.07 -15.11
C VAL A 541 -0.89 27.34 -14.52
N ALA A 542 -0.39 28.51 -14.90
CA ALA A 542 -0.95 29.78 -14.48
C ALA A 542 -2.40 29.98 -14.97
N ALA A 543 -2.68 29.69 -16.24
CA ALA A 543 -4.02 29.72 -16.80
C ALA A 543 -4.97 28.78 -16.05
N THR A 544 -4.51 27.58 -15.68
CA THR A 544 -5.28 26.62 -14.88
C THR A 544 -5.69 27.19 -13.52
N TYR A 545 -4.76 27.84 -12.80
CA TYR A 545 -5.09 28.50 -11.53
C TYR A 545 -6.03 29.70 -11.69
N LYS A 546 -5.89 30.49 -12.76
CA LYS A 546 -6.80 31.60 -13.09
C LYS A 546 -8.22 31.10 -13.37
N VAL A 547 -8.36 29.98 -14.11
CA VAL A 547 -9.64 29.28 -14.32
C VAL A 547 -10.29 28.88 -13.00
N ARG A 548 -9.52 28.35 -12.04
CA ARG A 548 -10.05 28.03 -10.70
C ARG A 548 -10.62 29.25 -9.98
N GLY A 549 -9.96 30.41 -10.12
CA GLY A 549 -10.46 31.68 -9.60
C GLY A 549 -11.82 32.05 -10.16
N MET A 550 -11.97 32.01 -11.49
CA MET A 550 -13.25 32.26 -12.18
C MET A 550 -14.34 31.27 -11.77
N ARG A 551 -13.99 29.98 -11.64
CA ARG A 551 -14.90 28.93 -11.18
C ARG A 551 -15.41 29.17 -9.76
N LEU A 552 -14.53 29.43 -8.79
CA LEU A 552 -14.94 29.65 -7.41
C LEU A 552 -15.77 30.92 -7.22
N LEU A 553 -15.52 31.95 -8.03
CA LEU A 553 -16.21 33.24 -7.95
C LEU A 553 -17.39 33.36 -8.90
N ASP A 554 -17.62 32.37 -9.78
CA ASP A 554 -18.69 32.32 -10.77
C ASP A 554 -18.67 33.49 -11.77
N GLY A 555 -17.47 33.96 -12.12
CA GLY A 555 -17.27 35.11 -12.99
C GLY A 555 -15.80 35.56 -13.10
N ASP A 556 -15.49 36.32 -14.15
CA ASP A 556 -14.16 36.90 -14.37
C ASP A 556 -13.99 38.23 -13.61
N ASN A 557 -13.89 38.13 -12.28
CA ASN A 557 -13.78 39.31 -11.42
C ASN A 557 -12.46 40.07 -11.55
N PHE A 558 -11.47 39.50 -12.24
CA PHE A 558 -10.11 40.05 -12.31
C PHE A 558 -9.58 40.27 -13.72
N ARG A 559 -10.42 40.07 -14.75
CA ARG A 559 -10.06 40.18 -16.17
C ARG A 559 -8.96 39.18 -16.58
N ASP A 560 -9.00 37.99 -15.99
CA ASP A 560 -8.07 36.90 -16.27
C ASP A 560 -8.49 36.13 -17.55
N LEU A 561 -9.75 36.23 -18.01
CA LEU A 561 -10.27 35.45 -19.13
C LEU A 561 -9.50 35.63 -20.45
N PRO A 562 -9.16 36.86 -20.92
CA PRO A 562 -8.45 37.02 -22.20
C PRO A 562 -7.07 36.32 -22.22
N PHE A 563 -6.33 36.37 -21.11
CA PHE A 563 -5.06 35.68 -20.96
C PHE A 563 -5.24 34.16 -21.05
N VAL A 564 -6.25 33.63 -20.36
CA VAL A 564 -6.54 32.20 -20.34
C VAL A 564 -6.90 31.72 -21.75
N LEU A 565 -7.81 32.41 -22.44
CA LEU A 565 -8.24 32.05 -23.80
C LEU A 565 -7.05 32.00 -24.76
N GLN A 566 -6.21 33.04 -24.76
CA GLN A 566 -5.02 33.09 -25.61
C GLN A 566 -4.05 31.93 -25.28
N THR A 567 -3.88 31.60 -24.00
CA THR A 567 -3.01 30.50 -23.57
C THR A 567 -3.53 29.14 -24.05
N LEU A 568 -4.83 28.90 -23.93
CA LEU A 568 -5.47 27.67 -24.39
C LEU A 568 -5.42 27.53 -25.92
N GLU A 569 -5.69 28.61 -26.66
CA GLU A 569 -5.59 28.62 -28.13
C GLU A 569 -4.17 28.30 -28.61
N LYS A 570 -3.14 28.90 -27.99
CA LYS A 570 -1.73 28.58 -28.28
C LYS A 570 -1.38 27.11 -28.00
N LYS A 571 -2.07 26.47 -27.06
CA LYS A 571 -1.91 25.04 -26.73
C LYS A 571 -2.80 24.11 -27.58
N GLY A 572 -3.61 24.65 -28.49
CA GLY A 572 -4.53 23.87 -29.32
C GLY A 572 -5.82 23.45 -28.62
N LEU A 573 -6.09 23.95 -27.40
CA LEU A 573 -7.29 23.65 -26.59
C LEU A 573 -8.43 24.62 -26.93
N THR A 574 -8.78 24.71 -28.21
CA THR A 574 -9.75 25.68 -28.74
C THR A 574 -11.17 25.39 -28.27
N ARG A 575 -11.55 24.11 -28.13
CA ARG A 575 -12.87 23.70 -27.63
C ARG A 575 -13.05 24.10 -26.16
N GLU A 576 -12.01 23.91 -25.33
CA GLU A 576 -12.02 24.30 -23.92
C GLU A 576 -12.07 25.84 -23.76
N ALA A 577 -11.38 26.58 -24.65
CA ALA A 577 -11.47 28.04 -24.71
C ALA A 577 -12.89 28.52 -25.05
N GLN A 578 -13.57 27.88 -26.02
CA GLN A 578 -14.96 28.19 -26.36
C GLN A 578 -15.92 27.96 -25.18
N VAL A 579 -15.72 26.87 -24.42
CA VAL A 579 -16.50 26.59 -23.20
C VAL A 579 -16.26 27.67 -22.15
N LEU A 580 -15.02 28.09 -21.90
CA LEU A 580 -14.73 29.19 -20.96
C LEU A 580 -15.37 30.51 -21.40
N GLN A 581 -15.30 30.83 -22.68
CA GLN A 581 -15.95 32.02 -23.23
C GLN A 581 -17.47 31.96 -23.06
N ALA A 582 -18.09 30.79 -23.23
CA ALA A 582 -19.51 30.59 -22.98
C ALA A 582 -19.86 30.72 -21.48
N MET A 583 -19.03 30.18 -20.59
CA MET A 583 -19.28 30.18 -19.14
C MET A 583 -19.03 31.55 -18.50
N TYR A 584 -17.98 32.27 -18.89
CA TYR A 584 -17.49 33.45 -18.16
C TYR A 584 -17.38 34.73 -18.99
N GLY A 585 -17.63 34.67 -20.30
CA GLY A 585 -17.56 35.82 -21.20
C GLY A 585 -18.74 36.77 -21.05
N ASN A 586 -19.87 36.46 -21.70
CA ASN A 586 -21.11 37.22 -21.56
C ASN A 586 -22.11 36.44 -20.70
N LEU A 587 -22.31 36.88 -19.45
CA LEU A 587 -23.19 36.20 -18.50
C LEU A 587 -24.65 36.12 -18.96
N ALA A 588 -25.12 37.06 -19.78
CA ALA A 588 -26.49 37.06 -20.30
C ALA A 588 -26.71 35.97 -21.37
N GLU A 589 -25.66 35.58 -22.09
CA GLU A 589 -25.69 34.55 -23.15
C GLU A 589 -25.17 33.19 -22.65
N ARG A 590 -24.78 33.10 -21.38
CA ARG A 590 -24.13 31.92 -20.80
C ARG A 590 -24.91 30.64 -21.07
N GLU A 591 -26.21 30.67 -20.80
CA GLU A 591 -27.07 29.48 -20.89
C GLU A 591 -27.23 29.00 -22.34
N SER A 592 -27.61 29.89 -23.26
CA SER A 592 -27.83 29.53 -24.67
C SER A 592 -26.55 29.03 -25.34
N ARG A 593 -25.41 29.67 -25.06
CA ARG A 593 -24.10 29.24 -25.58
C ARG A 593 -23.65 27.90 -25.00
N CYS A 594 -23.80 27.69 -23.70
CA CYS A 594 -23.47 26.38 -23.10
C CYS A 594 -24.35 25.27 -23.66
N HIS A 595 -25.66 25.53 -23.83
CA HIS A 595 -26.59 24.56 -24.42
C HIS A 595 -26.18 24.17 -25.85
N THR A 596 -25.88 25.17 -26.69
CA THR A 596 -25.41 24.95 -28.07
C THR A 596 -24.18 24.05 -28.13
N LEU A 597 -23.19 24.28 -27.25
CA LEU A 597 -21.97 23.48 -27.19
C LEU A 597 -22.23 22.03 -26.75
N ILE A 598 -23.16 21.80 -25.81
CA ILE A 598 -23.55 20.46 -25.39
C ILE A 598 -24.24 19.71 -26.54
N GLU A 599 -25.16 20.35 -27.26
CA GLU A 599 -25.84 19.75 -28.41
C GLU A 599 -24.88 19.45 -29.56
N GLN A 600 -23.96 20.37 -29.84
CA GLN A 600 -22.92 20.17 -30.84
C GLN A 600 -22.04 18.95 -30.48
N ALA A 601 -21.57 18.87 -29.23
CA ALA A 601 -20.77 17.71 -28.78
C ALA A 601 -21.55 16.39 -28.90
N PHE A 602 -22.86 16.40 -28.65
CA PHE A 602 -23.70 15.21 -28.85
C PHE A 602 -23.77 14.79 -30.32
N ASN A 603 -24.03 15.75 -31.23
CA ASN A 603 -24.17 15.47 -32.65
C ASN A 603 -22.85 15.04 -33.29
N ASP A 604 -21.75 15.73 -32.97
CA ASP A 604 -20.42 15.45 -33.51
C ASP A 604 -19.99 14.00 -33.19
N ASN A 605 -20.34 13.49 -32.01
CA ASN A 605 -19.94 12.15 -31.58
C ASN A 605 -20.92 11.04 -31.97
N LYS A 606 -22.15 11.37 -32.42
CA LYS A 606 -23.20 10.38 -32.73
C LYS A 606 -22.89 9.50 -33.96
N HIS A 607 -22.16 10.04 -34.94
CA HIS A 607 -21.95 9.38 -36.24
C HIS A 607 -20.48 9.09 -36.58
N ASN A 608 -19.55 9.31 -35.65
CA ASN A 608 -18.14 9.03 -35.88
C ASN A 608 -17.81 7.55 -35.72
N ASN A 609 -17.87 6.78 -36.81
CA ASN A 609 -17.15 5.51 -36.91
C ASN A 609 -16.12 5.62 -38.04
N PRO A 610 -14.88 6.07 -37.75
CA PRO A 610 -13.88 6.26 -38.79
C PRO A 610 -13.39 4.91 -39.31
N ASP A 611 -13.04 4.87 -40.61
CA ASP A 611 -12.29 3.75 -41.18
C ASP A 611 -10.89 3.74 -40.56
N TRP A 612 -10.60 2.71 -39.77
CA TRP A 612 -9.35 2.61 -39.03
C TRP A 612 -8.26 1.96 -39.88
N ASN A 613 -7.14 2.67 -40.05
CA ASN A 613 -5.90 2.08 -40.55
C ASN A 613 -5.02 1.61 -39.39
N TYR A 614 -4.32 0.48 -39.59
CA TYR A 614 -3.48 -0.16 -38.59
C TYR A 614 -2.10 -0.46 -39.17
N GLU A 615 -1.07 -0.26 -38.35
CA GLU A 615 0.30 -0.66 -38.65
C GLU A 615 0.45 -2.18 -38.54
N ILE A 616 -0.15 -2.76 -37.49
CA ILE A 616 -0.12 -4.19 -37.20
C ILE A 616 -1.54 -4.64 -36.88
N ILE A 617 -1.92 -5.80 -37.42
CA ILE A 617 -3.10 -6.56 -37.03
C ILE A 617 -2.68 -8.02 -36.87
N ASP A 618 -2.82 -8.57 -35.67
CA ASP A 618 -2.56 -9.97 -35.32
C ASP A 618 -3.81 -10.50 -34.61
N ASP A 619 -4.72 -11.10 -35.38
CA ASP A 619 -6.00 -11.64 -34.88
C ASP A 619 -5.87 -13.14 -34.59
N ARG A 620 -5.84 -13.49 -33.30
CA ARG A 620 -5.77 -14.89 -32.83
C ARG A 620 -7.11 -15.38 -32.26
N ARG A 621 -8.21 -14.73 -32.62
CA ARG A 621 -9.57 -15.11 -32.20
C ARG A 621 -10.20 -16.04 -33.22
N GLU A 622 -10.61 -17.23 -32.78
CA GLU A 622 -11.20 -18.23 -33.67
C GLU A 622 -12.71 -18.06 -33.87
N LYS A 623 -13.44 -17.62 -32.83
CA LYS A 623 -14.90 -17.49 -32.89
C LYS A 623 -15.33 -16.19 -33.57
N SER A 624 -16.45 -16.26 -34.28
CA SER A 624 -17.13 -15.10 -34.87
C SER A 624 -17.92 -14.27 -33.85
N SER A 625 -18.26 -14.84 -32.69
CA SER A 625 -19.01 -14.18 -31.62
C SER A 625 -18.51 -14.60 -30.24
N TYR A 626 -18.49 -13.64 -29.33
CA TYR A 626 -18.18 -13.83 -27.90
C TYR A 626 -19.29 -13.19 -27.05
N ARG A 627 -19.26 -13.43 -25.74
CA ARG A 627 -20.20 -12.81 -24.78
C ARG A 627 -19.66 -11.48 -24.25
N VAL A 628 -18.35 -11.37 -24.04
CA VAL A 628 -17.68 -10.16 -23.55
C VAL A 628 -16.42 -9.87 -24.37
N SER A 629 -16.21 -8.61 -24.75
CA SER A 629 -14.94 -8.10 -25.27
C SER A 629 -14.26 -7.24 -24.20
N VAL A 630 -13.03 -7.59 -23.84
CA VAL A 630 -12.18 -6.77 -22.98
C VAL A 630 -11.25 -5.95 -23.87
N ILE A 631 -11.50 -4.66 -23.95
CA ILE A 631 -10.70 -3.71 -24.73
C ILE A 631 -9.61 -3.14 -23.83
N VAL A 632 -8.35 -3.28 -24.24
CA VAL A 632 -7.20 -2.88 -23.45
C VAL A 632 -6.37 -1.88 -24.25
N SER A 633 -6.26 -0.65 -23.75
CA SER A 633 -5.41 0.38 -24.35
C SER A 633 -3.97 0.22 -23.87
N LEU A 634 -3.01 0.18 -24.79
CA LEU A 634 -1.59 0.03 -24.49
C LEU A 634 -0.81 1.29 -24.88
N TYR A 635 0.03 1.75 -23.95
CA TYR A 635 1.09 2.73 -24.21
C TYR A 635 2.18 2.61 -23.17
N ASN A 636 3.43 2.36 -23.61
CA ASN A 636 4.55 2.14 -22.70
C ASN A 636 4.21 1.07 -21.64
N ALA A 637 3.65 -0.04 -22.12
CA ALA A 637 3.01 -1.09 -21.34
C ALA A 637 3.86 -2.37 -21.26
N ALA A 638 4.99 -2.43 -21.97
CA ALA A 638 5.87 -3.58 -22.09
C ALA A 638 6.14 -4.32 -20.76
N GLU A 639 6.53 -3.60 -19.70
CA GLU A 639 6.87 -4.20 -18.40
C GLU A 639 5.64 -4.76 -17.64
N LYS A 640 4.45 -4.17 -17.84
CA LYS A 640 3.21 -4.49 -17.11
C LYS A 640 2.36 -5.55 -17.80
N LEU A 641 2.46 -5.62 -19.13
CA LEU A 641 1.66 -6.51 -19.98
C LEU A 641 1.73 -7.99 -19.57
N PRO A 642 2.90 -8.57 -19.18
CA PRO A 642 2.98 -9.96 -18.76
C PRO A 642 2.11 -10.29 -17.54
N LEU A 643 2.23 -9.48 -16.47
CA LEU A 643 1.43 -9.69 -15.26
C LEU A 643 -0.05 -9.48 -15.56
N PHE A 644 -0.40 -8.41 -16.26
CA PHE A 644 -1.78 -8.11 -16.64
C PHE A 644 -2.47 -9.27 -17.37
N LEU A 645 -1.85 -9.80 -18.44
CA LEU A 645 -2.45 -10.86 -19.24
C LEU A 645 -2.57 -12.19 -18.47
N LYS A 646 -1.54 -12.54 -17.69
CA LYS A 646 -1.57 -13.73 -16.83
C LYS A 646 -2.65 -13.62 -15.77
N THR A 647 -2.85 -12.43 -15.19
CA THR A 647 -3.92 -12.21 -14.24
C THR A 647 -5.30 -12.30 -14.91
N LEU A 648 -5.47 -11.70 -16.10
CA LEU A 648 -6.73 -11.71 -16.84
C LEU A 648 -7.14 -13.11 -17.32
N GLN A 649 -6.17 -14.02 -17.53
CA GLN A 649 -6.44 -15.42 -17.91
C GLN A 649 -7.31 -16.16 -16.87
N HIS A 650 -7.31 -15.70 -15.61
CA HIS A 650 -8.08 -16.31 -14.52
C HIS A 650 -9.55 -15.89 -14.51
N GLN A 651 -10.01 -15.02 -15.42
CA GLN A 651 -11.43 -14.70 -15.53
C GLN A 651 -12.26 -15.93 -15.93
N SER A 652 -13.35 -16.22 -15.22
CA SER A 652 -14.20 -17.41 -15.47
C SER A 652 -14.73 -17.46 -16.91
N LEU A 653 -15.07 -16.30 -17.50
CA LEU A 653 -15.51 -16.22 -18.90
C LEU A 653 -14.38 -16.41 -19.91
N MET A 654 -13.13 -16.10 -19.56
CA MET A 654 -11.97 -16.38 -20.42
C MET A 654 -11.67 -17.87 -20.44
N GLN A 655 -11.64 -18.50 -19.26
CA GLN A 655 -11.43 -19.96 -19.12
C GLN A 655 -12.52 -20.78 -19.83
N SER A 656 -13.76 -20.30 -19.81
CA SER A 656 -14.89 -20.93 -20.50
C SER A 656 -14.96 -20.61 -22.00
N GLY A 657 -14.04 -19.82 -22.54
CA GLY A 657 -13.98 -19.46 -23.96
C GLY A 657 -15.13 -18.54 -24.43
N TYR A 658 -15.74 -17.77 -23.53
CA TYR A 658 -16.82 -16.81 -23.84
C TYR A 658 -16.35 -15.34 -23.85
N GLY A 659 -15.11 -15.06 -23.43
CA GLY A 659 -14.49 -13.74 -23.52
C GLY A 659 -13.52 -13.63 -24.70
N GLU A 660 -13.32 -12.43 -25.22
CA GLU A 660 -12.21 -12.05 -26.10
C GLU A 660 -11.46 -10.85 -25.52
N ILE A 661 -10.19 -10.70 -25.92
CA ILE A 661 -9.34 -9.57 -25.54
C ILE A 661 -8.92 -8.82 -26.80
N ILE A 662 -9.01 -7.50 -26.77
CA ILE A 662 -8.59 -6.61 -27.85
C ILE A 662 -7.54 -5.67 -27.29
N LEU A 663 -6.27 -5.94 -27.61
CA LEU A 663 -5.13 -5.11 -27.26
C LEU A 663 -4.95 -4.03 -28.34
N VAL A 664 -5.11 -2.77 -27.96
CA VAL A 664 -4.95 -1.62 -28.86
C VAL A 664 -3.70 -0.85 -28.46
N ASP A 665 -2.61 -1.10 -29.20
CA ASP A 665 -1.37 -0.37 -29.06
C ASP A 665 -1.44 0.99 -29.77
N SER A 666 -1.45 2.05 -28.96
CA SER A 666 -1.52 3.44 -29.41
C SER A 666 -0.14 3.99 -29.80
N GLY A 667 0.58 3.28 -30.66
CA GLY A 667 1.90 3.65 -31.16
C GLY A 667 2.97 3.70 -30.07
N SER A 668 3.02 2.67 -29.22
CA SER A 668 3.94 2.59 -28.08
C SER A 668 5.41 2.65 -28.51
N PRO A 669 6.28 3.30 -27.70
CA PRO A 669 7.71 3.35 -27.97
C PRO A 669 8.45 2.05 -27.61
N GLY A 670 7.80 1.13 -26.89
CA GLY A 670 8.40 -0.11 -26.41
C GLY A 670 8.18 -1.30 -27.35
N ASP A 671 8.51 -2.47 -26.82
CA ASP A 671 8.45 -3.76 -27.51
C ASP A 671 7.15 -4.54 -27.21
N GLU A 672 6.02 -3.85 -27.02
CA GLU A 672 4.73 -4.46 -26.64
C GLU A 672 4.33 -5.62 -27.56
N TYR A 673 4.53 -5.48 -28.88
CA TYR A 673 4.19 -6.53 -29.84
C TYR A 673 5.08 -7.77 -29.67
N ILE A 674 6.38 -7.59 -29.45
CA ILE A 674 7.33 -8.71 -29.25
C ILE A 674 6.96 -9.46 -27.97
N ILE A 675 6.66 -8.74 -26.90
CA ILE A 675 6.23 -9.33 -25.62
C ILE A 675 4.91 -10.09 -25.81
N PHE A 676 3.96 -9.52 -26.52
CA PHE A 676 2.71 -10.20 -26.87
C PHE A 676 2.97 -11.50 -27.66
N GLN A 677 3.84 -11.47 -28.67
CA GLN A 677 4.18 -12.66 -29.47
C GLN A 677 4.78 -13.79 -28.62
N GLN A 678 5.58 -13.46 -27.60
CA GLN A 678 6.18 -14.44 -26.68
C GLN A 678 5.17 -15.01 -25.67
N LEU A 679 4.17 -14.22 -25.26
CA LEU A 679 3.17 -14.59 -24.25
C LEU A 679 1.98 -15.33 -24.84
N ALA A 680 1.47 -14.89 -25.99
CA ALA A 680 0.23 -15.39 -26.56
C ALA A 680 0.17 -16.92 -26.73
N PRO A 681 1.24 -17.63 -27.17
CA PRO A 681 1.23 -19.09 -27.25
C PRO A 681 1.07 -19.80 -25.90
N LYS A 682 1.40 -19.13 -24.78
CA LYS A 682 1.36 -19.70 -23.43
C LYS A 682 0.01 -19.47 -22.73
N LEU A 683 -0.76 -18.47 -23.16
CA LEU A 683 -1.98 -18.04 -22.47
C LEU A 683 -3.25 -18.76 -22.97
N ASN A 684 -3.24 -19.31 -24.19
CA ASN A 684 -4.42 -19.91 -24.83
C ASN A 684 -5.69 -19.04 -24.73
N LEU A 685 -5.53 -17.72 -24.91
CA LEU A 685 -6.61 -16.74 -24.88
C LEU A 685 -6.93 -16.23 -26.29
N PRO A 686 -8.21 -16.00 -26.62
CA PRO A 686 -8.60 -15.34 -27.87
C PRO A 686 -8.26 -13.85 -27.81
N ILE A 687 -7.11 -13.48 -28.38
CA ILE A 687 -6.58 -12.12 -28.36
C ILE A 687 -6.48 -11.57 -29.79
N LEU A 688 -6.99 -10.36 -29.99
CA LEU A 688 -6.62 -9.51 -31.12
C LEU A 688 -5.61 -8.47 -30.64
N TYR A 689 -4.48 -8.37 -31.30
CA TYR A 689 -3.55 -7.26 -31.13
C TYR A 689 -3.60 -6.36 -32.37
N VAL A 690 -3.79 -5.06 -32.15
CA VAL A 690 -3.72 -4.04 -33.20
C VAL A 690 -2.82 -2.90 -32.76
N ARG A 691 -2.12 -2.29 -33.72
CA ARG A 691 -1.25 -1.13 -33.49
C ARG A 691 -1.59 0.02 -34.42
N SER A 692 -1.67 1.23 -33.88
CA SER A 692 -1.77 2.46 -34.68
C SER A 692 -0.39 2.91 -35.17
N HIS A 693 -0.32 3.57 -36.34
CA HIS A 693 0.93 4.10 -36.90
C HIS A 693 1.62 5.16 -36.03
N GLY A 694 0.91 5.77 -35.10
CA GLY A 694 1.43 6.82 -34.25
C GLY A 694 0.63 6.95 -32.96
N ARG A 695 1.10 7.85 -32.09
CA ARG A 695 0.50 8.10 -30.78
C ARG A 695 -0.94 8.61 -30.93
N GLU A 696 -1.86 7.96 -30.24
CA GLU A 696 -3.27 8.38 -30.13
C GLU A 696 -3.74 8.41 -28.67
N THR A 697 -4.90 9.01 -28.44
CA THR A 697 -5.53 9.13 -27.11
C THR A 697 -6.18 7.82 -26.68
N ILE A 698 -6.39 7.65 -25.38
CA ILE A 698 -7.06 6.46 -24.83
C ILE A 698 -8.49 6.31 -25.38
N GLN A 699 -9.24 7.41 -25.54
CA GLN A 699 -10.58 7.38 -26.13
C GLN A 699 -10.56 6.95 -27.61
N THR A 700 -9.54 7.36 -28.37
CA THR A 700 -9.36 6.90 -29.76
C THR A 700 -9.08 5.39 -29.80
N ALA A 701 -8.21 4.91 -28.92
CA ALA A 701 -7.92 3.48 -28.79
C ALA A 701 -9.16 2.67 -28.40
N TRP A 702 -9.99 3.18 -27.47
CA TRP A 702 -11.26 2.57 -27.11
C TRP A 702 -12.22 2.50 -28.29
N ASN A 703 -12.34 3.56 -29.10
CA ASN A 703 -13.18 3.56 -30.29
C ASN A 703 -12.73 2.51 -31.32
N ARG A 704 -11.42 2.33 -31.54
CA ARG A 704 -10.89 1.22 -32.35
C ARG A 704 -11.32 -0.13 -31.78
N GLY A 705 -11.13 -0.32 -30.48
CA GLY A 705 -11.54 -1.55 -29.79
C GLY A 705 -13.03 -1.85 -29.93
N ILE A 706 -13.89 -0.84 -29.78
CA ILE A 706 -15.36 -0.97 -29.95
C ILE A 706 -15.69 -1.43 -31.37
N SER A 707 -15.05 -0.85 -32.39
CA SER A 707 -15.29 -1.23 -33.79
C SER A 707 -14.85 -2.68 -34.11
N LEU A 708 -13.83 -3.17 -33.41
CA LEU A 708 -13.26 -4.51 -33.58
C LEU A 708 -13.92 -5.59 -32.70
N ALA A 709 -14.73 -5.17 -31.73
CA ALA A 709 -15.41 -6.03 -30.78
C ALA A 709 -16.46 -6.92 -31.48
N ARG A 710 -16.43 -8.23 -31.18
CA ARG A 710 -17.41 -9.22 -31.66
C ARG A 710 -18.46 -9.56 -30.60
N ALA A 711 -18.35 -9.01 -29.38
CA ALA A 711 -19.27 -9.28 -28.29
C ALA A 711 -20.33 -8.17 -28.09
N PRO A 712 -21.49 -8.51 -27.50
CA PRO A 712 -22.51 -7.52 -27.13
C PRO A 712 -22.15 -6.71 -25.87
N TYR A 713 -21.24 -7.20 -25.03
CA TYR A 713 -20.83 -6.55 -23.79
C TYR A 713 -19.36 -6.15 -23.83
N LEU A 714 -19.06 -4.93 -23.40
CA LEU A 714 -17.73 -4.33 -23.45
C LEU A 714 -17.23 -4.02 -22.05
N SER A 715 -15.96 -4.34 -21.81
CA SER A 715 -15.17 -3.90 -20.64
C SER A 715 -13.92 -3.20 -21.14
N PHE A 716 -13.46 -2.18 -20.42
CA PHE A 716 -12.27 -1.40 -20.79
C PHE A 716 -11.29 -1.44 -19.64
N LEU A 717 -10.04 -1.77 -19.92
CA LEU A 717 -8.98 -1.87 -18.92
C LEU A 717 -7.69 -1.19 -19.40
N GLY A 718 -6.94 -0.62 -18.47
CA GLY A 718 -5.51 -0.38 -18.60
C GLY A 718 -4.68 -1.58 -18.12
N VAL A 719 -3.39 -1.64 -18.47
CA VAL A 719 -2.47 -2.68 -17.95
C VAL A 719 -2.13 -2.49 -16.46
N ASP A 720 -2.47 -1.33 -15.91
CA ASP A 720 -2.44 -0.97 -14.50
C ASP A 720 -3.78 -1.25 -13.80
N GLU A 721 -4.73 -1.88 -14.48
CA GLU A 721 -6.02 -2.28 -13.94
C GLU A 721 -6.17 -3.79 -13.99
N THR A 722 -6.94 -4.34 -13.06
CA THR A 722 -7.35 -5.74 -13.11
C THR A 722 -8.74 -5.91 -12.50
N ILE A 723 -9.28 -7.10 -12.67
CA ILE A 723 -10.61 -7.47 -12.21
C ILE A 723 -10.55 -8.85 -11.54
N LEU A 724 -11.36 -9.05 -10.50
CA LEU A 724 -11.40 -10.34 -9.80
C LEU A 724 -11.98 -11.43 -10.70
N PRO A 725 -11.61 -12.71 -10.54
CA PRO A 725 -11.93 -13.81 -11.47
C PRO A 725 -13.39 -13.91 -11.95
N GLU A 726 -14.35 -13.67 -11.06
CA GLU A 726 -15.78 -13.76 -11.39
C GLU A 726 -16.39 -12.46 -11.95
N CYS A 727 -15.61 -11.37 -12.06
CA CYS A 727 -16.11 -10.03 -12.37
C CYS A 727 -16.97 -9.99 -13.63
N LEU A 728 -16.42 -10.45 -14.77
CA LEU A 728 -17.14 -10.37 -16.04
C LEU A 728 -18.41 -11.21 -16.04
N GLU A 729 -18.39 -12.38 -15.39
CA GLU A 729 -19.55 -13.27 -15.28
C GLU A 729 -20.66 -12.65 -14.44
N VAL A 730 -20.31 -12.09 -13.27
CA VAL A 730 -21.22 -11.44 -12.35
C VAL A 730 -21.91 -10.24 -13.02
N LEU A 731 -21.14 -9.39 -13.71
CA LEU A 731 -21.68 -8.21 -14.37
C LEU A 731 -22.54 -8.58 -15.59
N ALA A 732 -22.10 -9.55 -16.41
CA ALA A 732 -22.87 -10.02 -17.56
C ALA A 732 -24.22 -10.60 -17.14
N LYS A 733 -24.26 -11.36 -16.03
CA LYS A 733 -25.50 -11.91 -15.48
C LYS A 733 -26.50 -10.82 -15.08
N GLU A 734 -26.05 -9.66 -14.61
CA GLU A 734 -26.95 -8.55 -14.30
C GLU A 734 -27.51 -7.87 -15.55
N LEU A 735 -26.69 -7.72 -16.61
CA LEU A 735 -27.16 -7.22 -17.91
C LEU A 735 -28.17 -8.18 -18.55
N ASP A 736 -27.93 -9.48 -18.50
CA ASP A 736 -28.84 -10.48 -19.09
C ASP A 736 -30.22 -10.50 -18.43
N LYS A 737 -30.29 -10.22 -17.12
CA LYS A 737 -31.55 -10.19 -16.36
C LYS A 737 -32.47 -9.01 -16.72
N ASP A 738 -31.90 -7.87 -17.12
CA ASP A 738 -32.65 -6.65 -17.40
C ASP A 738 -32.24 -6.06 -18.77
N PRO A 739 -33.06 -6.28 -19.83
CA PRO A 739 -32.82 -5.69 -21.14
C PRO A 739 -32.81 -4.15 -21.16
N LYS A 740 -33.36 -3.48 -20.13
CA LYS A 740 -33.35 -2.02 -20.00
C LYS A 740 -32.11 -1.50 -19.30
N LEU A 741 -31.26 -2.38 -18.75
CA LEU A 741 -30.02 -2.03 -18.10
C LEU A 741 -28.89 -1.99 -19.13
N ASP A 742 -28.17 -0.87 -19.18
CA ASP A 742 -27.14 -0.61 -20.17
C ASP A 742 -25.73 -0.79 -19.60
N TRP A 743 -25.52 -0.48 -18.31
CA TRP A 743 -24.20 -0.47 -17.66
C TRP A 743 -24.26 -1.06 -16.25
N VAL A 744 -23.38 -2.00 -15.93
CA VAL A 744 -23.20 -2.53 -14.57
C VAL A 744 -21.76 -2.38 -14.10
N ILE A 745 -21.58 -2.05 -12.82
CA ILE A 745 -20.25 -1.88 -12.20
C ILE A 745 -20.21 -2.51 -10.80
N GLY A 746 -19.03 -2.92 -10.34
CA GLY A 746 -18.77 -3.22 -8.92
C GLY A 746 -18.16 -2.04 -8.13
N HIS A 747 -17.77 -2.30 -6.88
CA HIS A 747 -16.81 -1.45 -6.19
C HIS A 747 -15.41 -1.68 -6.77
N SER A 748 -14.55 -0.68 -6.62
CA SER A 748 -13.16 -0.77 -7.04
C SER A 748 -12.20 -0.38 -5.91
N LEU A 749 -10.98 -0.91 -5.95
CA LEU A 749 -9.94 -0.66 -4.96
C LEU A 749 -8.67 -0.16 -5.64
N VAL A 750 -8.15 0.98 -5.19
CA VAL A 750 -6.82 1.45 -5.59
C VAL A 750 -5.79 0.91 -4.61
N THR A 751 -4.78 0.24 -5.16
CA THR A 751 -3.73 -0.45 -4.43
C THR A 751 -2.38 0.04 -4.93
N ASN A 752 -1.53 0.56 -4.04
CA ASN A 752 -0.13 0.79 -4.38
C ASN A 752 0.57 -0.55 -4.60
N VAL A 753 1.31 -0.64 -5.68
CA VAL A 753 2.17 -1.77 -5.99
C VAL A 753 3.60 -1.30 -6.23
N ASP A 754 4.57 -2.19 -6.07
CA ASP A 754 5.93 -1.92 -6.52
C ASP A 754 6.04 -2.03 -8.06
N LYS A 755 7.25 -1.85 -8.60
CA LYS A 755 7.49 -1.93 -10.05
C LYS A 755 7.17 -3.31 -10.64
N GLN A 756 7.12 -4.35 -9.81
CA GLN A 756 6.80 -5.73 -10.20
C GLN A 756 5.32 -6.06 -10.02
N GLY A 757 4.49 -5.11 -9.56
CA GLY A 757 3.06 -5.35 -9.31
C GLY A 757 2.77 -6.00 -7.96
N SER A 758 3.75 -6.13 -7.06
CA SER A 758 3.53 -6.68 -5.72
C SER A 758 2.87 -5.65 -4.81
N TRP A 759 1.95 -6.11 -3.97
CA TRP A 759 1.21 -5.28 -3.03
C TRP A 759 2.12 -4.50 -2.05
N ILE A 760 1.85 -3.19 -1.91
CA ILE A 760 2.43 -2.33 -0.88
C ILE A 760 1.38 -1.95 0.15
N ASP A 761 0.32 -1.26 -0.28
CA ASP A 761 -0.83 -0.92 0.58
C ASP A 761 -2.08 -0.57 -0.22
N ASP A 762 -3.26 -0.76 0.39
CA ASP A 762 -4.53 -0.33 -0.18
C ASP A 762 -4.82 1.11 0.25
N ILE A 763 -4.97 2.01 -0.72
CA ILE A 763 -5.04 3.46 -0.47
C ILE A 763 -6.43 4.06 -0.62
N MET A 764 -7.27 3.54 -1.52
CA MET A 764 -8.56 4.18 -1.81
C MET A 764 -9.60 3.18 -2.30
N PRO A 765 -10.52 2.73 -1.42
CA PRO A 765 -11.69 1.98 -1.83
C PRO A 765 -12.79 2.94 -2.36
N TYR A 766 -13.40 2.58 -3.49
CA TYR A 766 -14.56 3.26 -4.04
C TYR A 766 -15.84 2.50 -3.66
N TYR A 767 -16.43 2.85 -2.51
CA TYR A 767 -17.65 2.20 -2.02
C TYR A 767 -18.90 2.89 -2.57
N ARG A 768 -19.63 2.18 -3.44
CA ARG A 768 -20.79 2.69 -4.18
C ARG A 768 -22.13 2.14 -3.66
N SER A 769 -22.18 1.60 -2.44
CA SER A 769 -23.41 1.08 -1.83
C SER A 769 -24.48 2.18 -1.72
N LYS A 770 -25.77 1.80 -1.85
CA LYS A 770 -26.90 2.73 -2.02
C LYS A 770 -26.78 3.60 -3.29
N TYR A 771 -26.39 2.97 -4.39
CA TYR A 771 -26.11 3.64 -5.66
C TYR A 771 -27.28 4.47 -6.20
N LYS A 772 -26.95 5.66 -6.72
CA LYS A 772 -27.83 6.46 -7.57
C LYS A 772 -27.05 7.07 -8.72
N GLN A 773 -27.48 6.75 -9.94
CA GLN A 773 -26.83 7.15 -11.18
C GLN A 773 -26.48 8.64 -11.25
N ASP A 774 -27.40 9.50 -10.82
CA ASP A 774 -27.23 10.95 -10.90
C ASP A 774 -26.17 11.53 -9.94
N LEU A 775 -25.63 10.73 -9.01
CA LEU A 775 -24.49 11.16 -8.19
C LEU A 775 -23.20 11.34 -9.00
N VAL A 776 -23.15 10.86 -10.25
CA VAL A 776 -22.05 11.14 -11.20
C VAL A 776 -21.80 12.63 -11.42
N TYR A 777 -22.83 13.48 -11.28
CA TYR A 777 -22.67 14.93 -11.41
C TYR A 777 -21.99 15.56 -10.20
N LEU A 778 -21.93 14.85 -9.06
CA LEU A 778 -21.30 15.30 -7.82
C LEU A 778 -19.86 14.77 -7.68
N GLU A 779 -19.51 13.74 -8.45
CA GLU A 779 -18.23 13.03 -8.36
C GLU A 779 -17.85 12.38 -9.70
N THR A 780 -16.78 12.87 -10.32
CA THR A 780 -16.31 12.38 -11.64
C THR A 780 -15.91 10.90 -11.62
N CYS A 781 -15.44 10.37 -10.48
CA CYS A 781 -15.05 8.96 -10.32
C CYS A 781 -16.19 8.03 -9.85
N TYR A 782 -17.42 8.54 -9.70
CA TYR A 782 -18.54 7.78 -9.14
C TYR A 782 -18.90 6.57 -10.00
N LEU A 783 -18.86 6.72 -11.32
CA LEU A 783 -18.95 5.63 -12.29
C LEU A 783 -17.60 5.52 -13.02
N SER A 784 -16.87 4.42 -12.79
CA SER A 784 -15.56 4.14 -13.38
C SER A 784 -15.63 2.95 -14.34
N TRP A 785 -14.57 2.72 -15.11
CA TRP A 785 -14.46 1.56 -16.00
C TRP A 785 -13.84 0.33 -15.32
N VAL A 786 -13.07 0.53 -14.25
CA VAL A 786 -12.50 -0.56 -13.46
C VAL A 786 -13.62 -1.38 -12.79
N GLY A 787 -13.73 -2.66 -13.17
CA GLY A 787 -14.81 -3.53 -12.72
C GLY A 787 -16.17 -3.15 -13.29
N ALA A 788 -16.21 -2.65 -14.53
CA ALA A 788 -17.43 -2.29 -15.25
C ALA A 788 -17.64 -3.15 -16.51
N LEU A 789 -18.92 -3.28 -16.88
CA LEU A 789 -19.36 -3.92 -18.12
C LEU A 789 -20.59 -3.18 -18.65
N TYR A 790 -20.61 -2.83 -19.94
CA TYR A 790 -21.79 -2.20 -20.54
C TYR A 790 -22.13 -2.75 -21.93
N ARG A 791 -23.36 -2.51 -22.39
CA ARG A 791 -23.86 -2.94 -23.70
C ARG A 791 -23.20 -2.14 -24.83
N ARG A 792 -22.62 -2.85 -25.81
CA ARG A 792 -22.08 -2.23 -27.03
C ARG A 792 -23.11 -1.35 -27.75
N SER A 793 -24.40 -1.71 -27.67
CA SER A 793 -25.51 -0.95 -28.27
C SER A 793 -25.67 0.49 -27.78
N ILE A 794 -24.98 0.89 -26.69
CA ILE A 794 -24.88 2.30 -26.31
C ILE A 794 -24.27 3.13 -27.45
N HIS A 795 -23.28 2.58 -28.16
CA HIS A 795 -22.61 3.27 -29.26
C HIS A 795 -23.50 3.41 -30.51
N ASP A 796 -24.37 2.44 -30.77
CA ASP A 796 -25.36 2.54 -31.85
C ASP A 796 -26.40 3.65 -31.57
N ARG A 797 -26.69 3.92 -30.29
CA ARG A 797 -27.68 4.90 -29.83
C ARG A 797 -27.13 6.32 -29.69
N PHE A 798 -25.93 6.45 -29.12
CA PHE A 798 -25.38 7.75 -28.68
C PHE A 798 -23.97 8.03 -29.19
N GLY A 799 -23.42 7.14 -30.01
CA GLY A 799 -22.13 7.32 -30.65
C GLY A 799 -20.93 6.98 -29.77
N TYR A 800 -19.76 7.46 -30.21
CA TYR A 800 -18.45 7.05 -29.70
C TYR A 800 -17.89 8.04 -28.68
N TYR A 801 -16.73 7.73 -28.11
CA TYR A 801 -16.00 8.68 -27.27
C TYR A 801 -15.39 9.79 -28.12
N ASP A 802 -15.29 11.00 -27.57
CA ASP A 802 -14.56 12.08 -28.22
C ASP A 802 -13.04 11.85 -28.11
N GLY A 803 -12.41 11.51 -29.23
CA GLY A 803 -10.99 11.22 -29.30
C GLY A 803 -10.06 12.41 -29.05
N THR A 804 -10.58 13.65 -28.96
CA THR A 804 -9.74 14.84 -28.74
C THR A 804 -9.34 15.07 -27.29
N PHE A 805 -9.89 14.31 -26.33
CA PHE A 805 -9.50 14.38 -24.92
C PHE A 805 -8.22 13.58 -24.63
N GLN A 806 -7.37 14.08 -23.74
CA GLN A 806 -6.21 13.33 -23.22
C GLN A 806 -6.50 12.69 -21.86
N GLY A 807 -7.34 13.31 -21.03
CA GLY A 807 -7.58 12.88 -19.65
C GLY A 807 -9.04 12.82 -19.22
N ALA A 808 -9.94 13.62 -19.80
CA ALA A 808 -11.32 13.75 -19.32
C ALA A 808 -12.42 13.15 -20.24
N GLY A 809 -12.04 12.41 -21.29
CA GLY A 809 -13.01 11.91 -22.27
C GLY A 809 -13.95 10.82 -21.73
N ASP A 810 -13.58 10.15 -20.65
CA ASP A 810 -14.46 9.24 -19.92
C ASP A 810 -15.60 10.03 -19.23
N THR A 811 -15.27 11.18 -18.66
CA THR A 811 -16.18 12.06 -17.96
C THR A 811 -17.16 12.72 -18.93
N GLU A 812 -16.68 13.14 -20.10
CA GLU A 812 -17.55 13.65 -21.17
C GLU A 812 -18.56 12.60 -21.61
N PHE A 813 -18.11 11.37 -21.89
CA PHE A 813 -18.99 10.30 -22.34
C PHE A 813 -20.09 10.02 -21.31
N LYS A 814 -19.74 9.93 -20.02
CA LYS A 814 -20.71 9.79 -18.91
C LYS A 814 -21.74 10.92 -18.92
N SER A 815 -21.28 12.16 -18.91
CA SER A 815 -22.17 13.33 -18.84
C SER A 815 -23.07 13.47 -20.06
N ARG A 816 -22.65 12.98 -21.23
CA ARG A 816 -23.44 12.94 -22.45
C ARG A 816 -24.48 11.82 -22.47
N VAL A 817 -24.13 10.59 -22.08
CA VAL A 817 -25.02 9.43 -22.30
C VAL A 817 -25.88 9.05 -21.10
N LEU A 818 -25.44 9.33 -19.86
CA LEU A 818 -26.18 8.95 -18.64
C LEU A 818 -27.61 9.49 -18.55
N PRO A 819 -27.99 10.65 -19.14
CA PRO A 819 -29.40 11.04 -19.20
C PRO A 819 -30.32 10.02 -19.90
N PHE A 820 -29.76 9.18 -20.77
CA PHE A 820 -30.53 8.31 -21.69
C PHE A 820 -30.29 6.81 -21.49
N ILE A 821 -29.45 6.43 -20.53
CA ILE A 821 -29.14 5.03 -20.22
C ILE A 821 -29.45 4.70 -18.76
N LYS A 822 -29.47 3.41 -18.43
CA LYS A 822 -29.59 2.96 -17.04
C LYS A 822 -28.34 2.22 -16.58
N SER A 823 -27.90 2.55 -15.37
CA SER A 823 -26.78 1.89 -14.72
C SER A 823 -27.15 1.28 -13.37
N LYS A 824 -26.36 0.28 -12.96
CA LYS A 824 -26.51 -0.42 -11.68
C LYS A 824 -25.14 -0.71 -11.06
N VAL A 825 -25.10 -0.72 -9.72
CA VAL A 825 -23.96 -1.22 -8.96
C VAL A 825 -24.28 -2.60 -8.37
N VAL A 826 -23.34 -3.52 -8.50
CA VAL A 826 -23.27 -4.75 -7.70
C VAL A 826 -22.47 -4.45 -6.45
N ASP A 827 -23.03 -4.75 -5.28
CA ASP A 827 -22.42 -4.45 -3.96
C ASP A 827 -21.27 -5.43 -3.62
N ARG A 828 -20.29 -5.56 -4.53
CA ARG A 828 -19.09 -6.39 -4.42
C ARG A 828 -17.90 -5.62 -4.98
N THR A 829 -16.73 -5.72 -4.35
CA THR A 829 -15.48 -5.26 -4.97
C THR A 829 -15.13 -6.21 -6.09
N LEU A 830 -15.05 -5.69 -7.31
CA LEU A 830 -14.79 -6.48 -8.53
C LEU A 830 -13.62 -5.93 -9.35
N GLY A 831 -13.28 -4.65 -9.17
CA GLY A 831 -12.17 -4.00 -9.86
C GLY A 831 -11.02 -3.63 -8.93
N VAL A 832 -9.79 -3.68 -9.44
CA VAL A 832 -8.58 -3.26 -8.75
C VAL A 832 -7.75 -2.38 -9.67
N PHE A 833 -7.30 -1.23 -9.18
CA PHE A 833 -6.37 -0.35 -9.88
C PHE A 833 -5.01 -0.46 -9.19
N TRP A 834 -4.02 -0.98 -9.90
CA TRP A 834 -2.63 -1.07 -9.47
C TRP A 834 -1.92 0.26 -9.71
N ASN A 835 -1.75 1.02 -8.64
CA ASN A 835 -1.01 2.26 -8.66
C ASN A 835 0.49 1.99 -8.57
N TYR A 836 1.11 1.81 -9.73
CA TYR A 836 2.57 1.74 -9.90
C TYR A 836 3.25 3.07 -9.51
N PRO A 837 4.54 3.06 -9.14
CA PRO A 837 5.30 4.27 -8.77
C PRO A 837 5.74 5.08 -10.00
N ASP A 838 4.81 5.36 -10.92
CA ASP A 838 5.03 6.10 -12.17
C ASP A 838 4.33 7.48 -12.13
N GLU A 839 4.75 8.39 -13.01
CA GLU A 839 4.05 9.67 -13.18
C GLU A 839 2.64 9.47 -13.75
N ARG A 840 1.63 10.06 -13.09
CA ARG A 840 0.23 9.90 -13.49
C ARG A 840 -0.17 10.89 -14.58
N THR A 841 -0.72 10.38 -15.68
CA THR A 841 -1.30 11.19 -16.77
C THR A 841 -2.66 11.80 -16.39
N THR A 842 -3.46 11.10 -15.59
CA THR A 842 -4.82 11.50 -15.17
C THR A 842 -4.86 12.60 -14.10
N GLN A 843 -3.71 12.99 -13.56
CA GLN A 843 -3.57 14.11 -12.63
C GLN A 843 -2.62 15.14 -13.23
N SER A 844 -3.14 15.90 -14.19
CA SER A 844 -2.41 16.97 -14.87
C SER A 844 -3.26 18.25 -14.99
N PRO A 845 -2.62 19.44 -15.12
CA PRO A 845 -3.34 20.67 -15.41
C PRO A 845 -4.23 20.57 -16.67
N GLN A 846 -3.81 19.74 -17.63
CA GLN A 846 -4.57 19.51 -18.85
C GLN A 846 -5.89 18.78 -18.59
N ALA A 847 -5.88 17.68 -17.82
CA ALA A 847 -7.11 16.98 -17.46
C ALA A 847 -8.11 17.89 -16.74
N GLU A 848 -7.64 18.78 -15.85
CA GLU A 848 -8.50 19.76 -15.18
C GLU A 848 -9.11 20.80 -16.14
N ILE A 849 -8.36 21.24 -17.15
CA ILE A 849 -8.89 22.16 -18.17
C ILE A 849 -9.91 21.45 -19.07
N GLU A 850 -9.63 20.21 -19.47
CA GLU A 850 -10.56 19.38 -20.25
C GLU A 850 -11.88 19.14 -19.49
N ASP A 851 -11.84 19.03 -18.15
CA ASP A 851 -13.02 18.92 -17.30
C ASP A 851 -13.98 20.12 -17.41
N LEU A 852 -13.54 21.26 -17.96
CA LEU A 852 -14.45 22.37 -18.27
C LEU A 852 -15.53 21.93 -19.26
N ARG A 853 -15.10 21.23 -20.31
CA ARG A 853 -15.95 20.70 -21.38
C ARG A 853 -16.58 19.36 -21.00
N ALA A 854 -15.84 18.50 -20.30
CA ALA A 854 -16.34 17.18 -19.92
C ALA A 854 -17.34 17.20 -18.76
N TRP A 855 -17.20 18.13 -17.81
CA TRP A 855 -17.96 18.10 -16.56
C TRP A 855 -18.58 19.44 -16.14
N TYR A 856 -17.81 20.54 -16.10
CA TYR A 856 -18.31 21.81 -15.57
C TYR A 856 -19.42 22.42 -16.42
N ILE A 857 -19.37 22.27 -17.75
CA ILE A 857 -20.46 22.73 -18.62
C ILE A 857 -21.78 22.02 -18.30
N HIS A 858 -21.72 20.72 -17.96
CA HIS A 858 -22.88 19.92 -17.55
C HIS A 858 -23.43 20.29 -16.15
N ARG A 859 -22.64 21.03 -15.36
CA ARG A 859 -23.05 21.55 -14.05
C ARG A 859 -23.70 22.93 -14.12
N THR A 860 -23.72 23.57 -15.29
CA THR A 860 -24.47 24.81 -15.53
C THR A 860 -25.97 24.56 -15.62
N LEU A 861 -26.79 25.62 -15.63
CA LEU A 861 -28.24 25.49 -15.84
C LEU A 861 -28.56 24.78 -17.18
N ALA A 862 -27.83 25.08 -18.24
CA ALA A 862 -27.97 24.41 -19.54
C ALA A 862 -27.67 22.90 -19.45
N GLY A 863 -26.63 22.53 -18.70
CA GLY A 863 -26.28 21.14 -18.44
C GLY A 863 -27.33 20.39 -17.64
N VAL A 864 -27.89 21.03 -16.61
CA VAL A 864 -29.03 20.50 -15.84
C VAL A 864 -30.25 20.29 -16.74
N ARG A 865 -30.58 21.25 -17.62
CA ARG A 865 -31.68 21.06 -18.59
C ARG A 865 -31.43 19.86 -19.48
N TYR A 866 -30.23 19.76 -20.06
CA TYR A 866 -29.87 18.64 -20.92
C TYR A 866 -30.08 17.29 -20.22
N ALA A 867 -29.61 17.18 -18.97
CA ALA A 867 -29.69 15.94 -18.22
C ALA A 867 -31.10 15.57 -17.73
N PHE A 868 -31.93 16.56 -17.40
CA PHE A 868 -33.20 16.35 -16.68
C PHE A 868 -34.46 16.80 -17.42
N ALA A 869 -34.37 17.21 -18.69
CA ALA A 869 -35.53 17.64 -19.50
C ALA A 869 -36.67 16.60 -19.57
N SER A 870 -36.33 15.31 -19.65
CA SER A 870 -37.28 14.20 -19.78
C SER A 870 -37.47 13.39 -18.50
N ARG A 871 -36.93 13.87 -17.37
CA ARG A 871 -36.91 13.17 -16.08
C ARG A 871 -38.09 13.60 -15.21
N LYS A 872 -38.43 12.78 -14.21
CA LYS A 872 -39.55 13.11 -13.32
C LYS A 872 -39.13 14.18 -12.30
N ILE A 873 -40.07 15.02 -11.88
CA ILE A 873 -39.82 16.09 -10.91
C ILE A 873 -39.25 15.52 -9.60
N GLU A 874 -39.75 14.37 -9.14
CA GLU A 874 -39.31 13.75 -7.89
C GLU A 874 -37.84 13.31 -7.92
N GLU A 875 -37.30 12.99 -9.11
CA GLU A 875 -35.88 12.63 -9.27
C GLU A 875 -34.98 13.87 -9.10
N ILE A 876 -35.44 15.02 -9.57
CA ILE A 876 -34.75 16.31 -9.40
C ILE A 876 -34.80 16.75 -7.93
N GLU A 877 -35.96 16.64 -7.30
CA GLU A 877 -36.13 16.91 -5.86
C GLU A 877 -35.20 16.02 -5.02
N GLN A 878 -35.15 14.71 -5.30
CA GLN A 878 -34.24 13.78 -4.66
C GLN A 878 -32.79 14.22 -4.83
N LEU A 879 -32.36 14.61 -6.04
CA LEU A 879 -30.99 15.02 -6.29
C LEU A 879 -30.62 16.30 -5.54
N ILE A 880 -31.54 17.26 -5.40
CA ILE A 880 -31.33 18.46 -4.57
C ILE A 880 -31.07 18.05 -3.11
N HIS A 881 -31.84 17.10 -2.56
CA HIS A 881 -31.59 16.58 -1.21
C HIS A 881 -30.19 15.95 -1.09
N LEU A 882 -29.79 15.14 -2.09
CA LEU A 882 -28.49 14.48 -2.09
C LEU A 882 -27.34 15.48 -2.21
N CYS A 883 -27.45 16.54 -3.02
CA CYS A 883 -26.44 17.60 -3.07
C CYS A 883 -26.14 18.22 -1.69
N LEU A 884 -27.05 18.14 -0.73
CA LEU A 884 -26.89 18.72 0.61
C LEU A 884 -26.40 17.72 1.67
N CYS A 885 -26.30 16.43 1.34
CA CYS A 885 -25.93 15.41 2.32
C CYS A 885 -25.29 14.13 1.74
N TYR A 886 -24.78 14.15 0.51
CA TYR A 886 -24.17 12.99 -0.11
C TYR A 886 -22.81 12.63 0.48
N ARG A 887 -22.32 11.45 0.13
CA ARG A 887 -20.97 10.97 0.43
C ARG A 887 -20.29 10.62 -0.87
N LYS A 888 -19.17 11.27 -1.18
CA LYS A 888 -18.30 10.85 -2.29
C LYS A 888 -17.80 9.43 -2.04
N SER A 889 -17.69 8.61 -3.07
CA SER A 889 -17.37 7.19 -2.95
C SER A 889 -15.96 6.92 -2.39
N TYR A 890 -15.07 7.92 -2.45
CA TYR A 890 -13.73 7.90 -1.85
C TYR A 890 -13.59 8.69 -0.53
N CYS A 891 -14.65 9.32 -0.03
CA CYS A 891 -14.63 10.09 1.23
C CYS A 891 -15.39 9.37 2.35
N HIS A 892 -14.88 9.48 3.58
CA HIS A 892 -15.52 8.91 4.76
C HIS A 892 -16.48 9.88 5.48
N HIS A 893 -16.56 11.14 5.03
CA HIS A 893 -17.42 12.18 5.59
C HIS A 893 -18.57 12.58 4.65
N THR A 894 -19.62 13.15 5.22
CA THR A 894 -20.71 13.80 4.46
C THR A 894 -20.22 15.10 3.84
N SER A 895 -20.51 15.29 2.56
CA SER A 895 -20.16 16.45 1.74
C SER A 895 -21.41 17.19 1.24
N THR A 896 -21.18 18.37 0.67
CA THR A 896 -22.20 19.20 0.02
C THR A 896 -21.75 19.63 -1.38
N ASP A 897 -22.70 19.93 -2.25
CA ASP A 897 -22.46 20.54 -3.55
C ASP A 897 -23.50 21.64 -3.76
N LEU A 898 -23.24 22.78 -3.10
CA LEU A 898 -24.18 23.90 -3.07
C LEU A 898 -24.37 24.54 -4.45
N GLU A 899 -23.36 24.48 -5.31
CA GLU A 899 -23.42 25.04 -6.65
C GLU A 899 -24.35 24.24 -7.56
N TYR A 900 -24.21 22.91 -7.54
CA TYR A 900 -25.10 22.06 -8.33
C TYR A 900 -26.54 22.06 -7.76
N ALA A 901 -26.68 22.06 -6.43
CA ALA A 901 -27.99 22.24 -5.77
C ALA A 901 -28.69 23.54 -6.19
N TYR A 902 -27.93 24.63 -6.32
CA TYR A 902 -28.45 25.91 -6.77
C TYR A 902 -28.96 25.84 -8.22
N ASN A 903 -28.19 25.29 -9.15
CA ASN A 903 -28.61 25.17 -10.55
C ASN A 903 -29.79 24.21 -10.74
N LEU A 904 -29.84 23.10 -10.00
CA LEU A 904 -31.01 22.20 -9.96
C LEU A 904 -32.26 22.93 -9.44
N SER A 905 -32.11 23.74 -8.39
CA SER A 905 -33.22 24.51 -7.82
C SER A 905 -33.71 25.61 -8.76
N LEU A 906 -32.82 26.23 -9.54
CA LEU A 906 -33.22 27.20 -10.57
C LEU A 906 -34.05 26.53 -11.66
N TYR A 907 -33.60 25.38 -12.15
CA TYR A 907 -34.36 24.61 -13.14
C TYR A 907 -35.71 24.14 -12.58
N LEU A 908 -35.72 23.58 -11.36
CA LEU A 908 -36.93 23.13 -10.69
C LEU A 908 -37.95 24.25 -10.49
N ARG A 909 -37.49 25.47 -10.18
CA ARG A 909 -38.36 26.64 -10.05
C ARG A 909 -39.08 27.01 -11.34
N GLU A 910 -38.50 26.70 -12.50
CA GLU A 910 -39.11 26.97 -13.80
C GLU A 910 -40.13 25.90 -14.19
N ILE A 911 -39.82 24.63 -13.97
CA ILE A 911 -40.67 23.51 -14.40
C ILE A 911 -41.73 23.09 -13.36
N ALA A 912 -41.49 23.38 -12.07
CA ALA A 912 -42.39 23.05 -10.97
C ALA A 912 -42.28 24.08 -9.81
N PRO A 913 -42.81 25.31 -9.98
CA PRO A 913 -42.70 26.38 -8.99
C PRO A 913 -43.27 26.05 -7.60
N GLU A 914 -44.22 25.12 -7.53
CA GLU A 914 -44.89 24.68 -6.30
C GLU A 914 -44.15 23.54 -5.55
N SER A 915 -43.00 23.10 -6.06
CA SER A 915 -42.24 22.01 -5.44
C SER A 915 -41.80 22.36 -4.01
N GLN A 916 -42.04 21.42 -3.09
CA GLN A 916 -41.63 21.57 -1.69
C GLN A 916 -40.11 21.59 -1.50
N ALA A 917 -39.31 21.12 -2.46
CA ALA A 917 -37.86 21.19 -2.39
C ALA A 917 -37.33 22.63 -2.51
N LEU A 918 -38.09 23.54 -3.15
CA LEU A 918 -37.69 24.94 -3.35
C LEU A 918 -37.59 25.74 -2.05
N LYS A 919 -38.18 25.26 -0.94
CA LYS A 919 -38.03 25.89 0.38
C LYS A 919 -36.56 25.95 0.86
N TYR A 920 -35.68 25.08 0.33
CA TYR A 920 -34.26 25.07 0.67
C TYR A 920 -33.42 26.05 -0.16
N LEU A 921 -33.93 26.56 -1.29
CA LEU A 921 -33.20 27.45 -2.21
C LEU A 921 -32.65 28.71 -1.52
N PRO A 922 -33.39 29.44 -0.66
CA PRO A 922 -32.84 30.60 0.04
C PRO A 922 -31.63 30.25 0.92
N GLY A 923 -31.67 29.10 1.60
CA GLY A 923 -30.58 28.58 2.41
C GLY A 923 -29.36 28.21 1.55
N ILE A 924 -29.58 27.47 0.46
CA ILE A 924 -28.54 27.08 -0.51
C ILE A 924 -27.81 28.31 -1.05
N LYS A 925 -28.56 29.31 -1.55
CA LYS A 925 -27.99 30.55 -2.09
C LYS A 925 -27.18 31.31 -1.04
N THR A 926 -27.70 31.40 0.19
CA THR A 926 -27.04 32.09 1.29
C THR A 926 -25.72 31.41 1.69
N LEU A 927 -25.71 30.07 1.75
CA LEU A 927 -24.51 29.30 2.03
C LEU A 927 -23.48 29.42 0.91
N LEU A 928 -23.90 29.25 -0.35
CA LEU A 928 -23.02 29.34 -1.51
C LEU A 928 -22.30 30.69 -1.53
N ASN A 929 -23.02 31.80 -1.33
CA ASN A 929 -22.42 33.14 -1.27
C ASN A 929 -21.44 33.29 -0.11
N ALA A 930 -21.80 32.83 1.10
CA ALA A 930 -20.92 32.91 2.26
C ALA A 930 -19.65 32.08 2.06
N TYR A 931 -19.76 30.95 1.36
CA TYR A 931 -18.64 30.08 1.04
C TYR A 931 -17.72 30.71 -0.02
N ARG A 932 -18.27 31.39 -1.04
CA ARG A 932 -17.50 32.20 -2.01
C ARG A 932 -16.77 33.37 -1.33
N GLU A 933 -17.38 34.01 -0.33
CA GLU A 933 -16.72 35.05 0.49
C GLU A 933 -15.55 34.53 1.33
N LEU A 934 -15.50 33.22 1.63
CA LEU A 934 -14.34 32.62 2.28
C LEU A 934 -13.21 32.33 1.28
N ASP A 935 -13.51 32.14 0.01
CA ASP A 935 -12.54 31.88 -1.05
C ASP A 935 -11.85 33.15 -1.55
N TRP A 936 -12.53 34.29 -1.44
CA TRP A 936 -11.95 35.61 -1.68
C TRP A 936 -12.44 36.64 -0.66
N MET A 937 -11.52 37.20 0.11
CA MET A 937 -11.78 38.25 1.08
C MET A 937 -11.24 39.60 0.58
N PRO A 938 -12.09 40.56 0.17
CA PRO A 938 -11.62 41.84 -0.37
C PRO A 938 -10.82 42.68 0.62
N LYS A 939 -11.13 42.59 1.92
CA LYS A 939 -10.46 43.31 2.99
C LYS A 939 -9.93 42.31 4.03
N LEU A 940 -8.61 42.30 4.23
CA LEU A 940 -7.90 41.44 5.17
C LEU A 940 -7.28 42.27 6.32
N SER A 941 -7.79 42.08 7.53
CA SER A 941 -7.18 42.50 8.81
C SER A 941 -6.86 41.29 9.69
N ARG A 942 -5.95 41.42 10.66
CA ARG A 942 -5.39 40.30 11.47
C ARG A 942 -6.42 39.27 11.94
N PHE A 943 -7.60 39.73 12.37
CA PHE A 943 -8.67 38.86 12.89
C PHE A 943 -9.84 38.65 11.92
N SER A 944 -9.83 39.31 10.76
CA SER A 944 -10.92 39.18 9.78
C SER A 944 -11.11 37.77 9.19
N PRO A 945 -10.07 36.95 8.92
CA PRO A 945 -10.29 35.59 8.41
C PRO A 945 -10.96 34.70 9.47
N LEU A 946 -10.53 34.83 10.73
CA LEU A 946 -11.13 34.13 11.86
C LEU A 946 -12.59 34.56 12.05
N GLY A 947 -12.87 35.87 12.06
CA GLY A 947 -14.21 36.41 12.22
C GLY A 947 -15.17 35.96 11.10
N ARG A 948 -14.74 36.03 9.84
CA ARG A 948 -15.54 35.56 8.68
C ARG A 948 -15.82 34.06 8.74
N MET A 949 -14.82 33.26 9.09
CA MET A 949 -15.00 31.81 9.20
C MET A 949 -15.96 31.46 10.36
N LEU A 950 -15.86 32.10 11.53
CA LEU A 950 -16.81 31.90 12.64
C LEU A 950 -18.23 32.33 12.25
N LYS A 951 -18.38 33.48 11.59
CA LYS A 951 -19.67 33.95 11.06
C LYS A 951 -20.29 32.93 10.10
N THR A 952 -19.48 32.40 9.18
CA THR A 952 -19.92 31.40 8.19
C THR A 952 -20.28 30.07 8.86
N ARG A 953 -19.59 29.65 9.93
CA ARG A 953 -19.95 28.45 10.70
C ARG A 953 -21.28 28.61 11.41
N ASN A 954 -21.50 29.76 12.04
CA ASN A 954 -22.76 30.04 12.72
C ASN A 954 -23.92 30.09 11.72
N LEU A 955 -23.68 30.71 10.56
CA LEU A 955 -24.64 30.73 9.45
C LEU A 955 -24.96 29.31 8.95
N ALA A 956 -23.93 28.50 8.69
CA ALA A 956 -24.07 27.11 8.27
C ALA A 956 -24.89 26.29 9.26
N ARG A 957 -24.55 26.38 10.55
CA ARG A 957 -25.27 25.69 11.63
C ARG A 957 -26.74 26.13 11.75
N ARG A 958 -27.02 27.43 11.59
CA ARG A 958 -28.40 27.94 11.62
C ARG A 958 -29.22 27.38 10.46
N ILE A 959 -28.69 27.44 9.24
CA ILE A 959 -29.36 26.92 8.04
C ILE A 959 -29.51 25.40 8.12
N GLU A 960 -28.52 24.68 8.65
CA GLU A 960 -28.61 23.24 8.93
C GLU A 960 -29.80 22.93 9.86
N GLN A 961 -29.91 23.65 10.98
CA GLN A 961 -31.03 23.49 11.92
C GLN A 961 -32.39 23.82 11.29
N GLU A 962 -32.45 24.84 10.43
CA GLU A 962 -33.66 25.19 9.69
C GLU A 962 -34.05 24.09 8.69
N HIS A 963 -33.09 23.57 7.93
CA HIS A 963 -33.32 22.50 6.96
C HIS A 963 -33.75 21.20 7.65
N LEU A 964 -33.15 20.86 8.80
CA LEU A 964 -33.48 19.69 9.61
C LEU A 964 -34.94 19.67 10.08
N LYS A 965 -35.56 20.82 10.36
CA LYS A 965 -36.95 20.89 10.85
C LYS A 965 -37.98 20.30 9.89
N SER A 966 -37.68 20.31 8.59
CA SER A 966 -38.61 19.82 7.56
C SER A 966 -37.93 18.88 6.56
N TRP A 967 -36.84 18.22 7.00
CA TRP A 967 -36.01 17.35 6.19
C TRP A 967 -36.71 16.02 5.87
N ASN A 968 -36.60 15.58 4.63
CA ASN A 968 -37.14 14.30 4.19
C ASN A 968 -36.03 13.23 4.20
N LEU A 969 -36.09 12.29 5.16
CA LEU A 969 -35.12 11.20 5.29
C LEU A 969 -35.22 10.15 4.18
N GLU A 970 -36.41 9.93 3.64
CA GLU A 970 -36.61 8.97 2.54
C GLU A 970 -35.93 9.46 1.26
N GLN A 971 -36.08 10.75 0.96
CA GLN A 971 -35.44 11.39 -0.21
C GLN A 971 -33.92 11.51 -0.11
N SER A 972 -33.33 11.24 1.06
CA SER A 972 -31.89 11.37 1.34
C SER A 972 -31.22 10.06 1.76
N PHE A 973 -31.85 8.90 1.56
CA PHE A 973 -31.34 7.58 1.99
C PHE A 973 -31.00 7.47 3.48
N GLY A 974 -31.73 8.21 4.31
CA GLY A 974 -31.51 8.33 5.75
C GLY A 974 -30.36 9.27 6.13
N LEU A 975 -29.80 10.03 5.17
CA LEU A 975 -28.75 11.00 5.42
C LEU A 975 -29.35 12.34 5.87
N GLN A 976 -28.60 13.06 6.69
CA GLN A 976 -28.99 14.36 7.20
C GLN A 976 -27.99 15.42 6.74
N PRO A 977 -28.43 16.67 6.50
CA PRO A 977 -27.54 17.76 6.17
C PRO A 977 -26.54 17.99 7.30
N ASN A 978 -25.28 18.16 6.94
CA ASN A 978 -24.17 18.44 7.86
C ASN A 978 -23.24 19.47 7.21
N TYR A 979 -23.53 20.74 7.46
CA TYR A 979 -22.91 21.85 6.74
C TYR A 979 -21.57 22.24 7.36
N LYS A 980 -20.54 21.46 7.02
CA LYS A 980 -19.15 21.80 7.33
C LYS A 980 -18.52 22.55 6.15
N ILE A 981 -18.00 23.74 6.42
CA ILE A 981 -17.43 24.66 5.42
C ILE A 981 -16.42 24.02 4.46
N PHE A 982 -15.63 23.05 4.92
CA PHE A 982 -14.57 22.41 4.13
C PHE A 982 -14.96 21.03 3.59
N ASN A 983 -16.20 20.59 3.83
CA ASN A 983 -16.79 19.36 3.29
C ASN A 983 -17.81 19.75 2.21
N ASP A 984 -17.28 20.31 1.13
CA ASP A 984 -18.04 20.78 -0.01
C ASP A 984 -17.24 20.48 -1.26
N ASN A 985 -17.93 20.20 -2.38
CA ASN A 985 -17.32 19.77 -3.63
C ASN A 985 -16.22 20.75 -4.10
N ARG A 986 -16.34 22.05 -3.80
CA ARG A 986 -15.33 23.07 -4.13
C ARG A 986 -14.00 22.88 -3.40
N HIS A 987 -13.94 22.10 -2.33
CA HIS A 987 -12.73 21.71 -1.61
C HIS A 987 -12.24 20.29 -1.96
N GLU A 988 -13.07 19.50 -2.62
CA GLU A 988 -12.83 18.08 -2.88
C GLU A 988 -12.50 17.80 -4.35
N GLN A 989 -12.98 18.63 -5.27
CA GLN A 989 -12.62 18.60 -6.69
C GLN A 989 -11.67 19.75 -7.04
N HIS A 990 -10.55 19.43 -7.70
CA HIS A 990 -9.57 20.40 -8.22
C HIS A 990 -9.04 21.41 -7.18
N ALA A 991 -8.93 20.96 -5.92
CA ALA A 991 -8.46 21.81 -4.82
C ALA A 991 -6.98 21.58 -4.45
N PHE A 992 -6.36 20.52 -4.97
CA PHE A 992 -4.95 20.21 -4.77
C PHE A 992 -4.05 21.13 -5.63
N LEU A 993 -2.78 21.27 -5.27
CA LEU A 993 -1.85 22.15 -5.98
C LEU A 993 -1.07 21.37 -7.03
N TRP A 994 -0.80 22.02 -8.16
CA TRP A 994 0.15 21.58 -9.18
C TRP A 994 1.56 21.96 -8.73
N PHE A 995 2.40 20.97 -8.46
CA PHE A 995 3.81 21.15 -8.12
C PHE A 995 4.64 21.06 -9.39
N THR A 996 5.16 22.19 -9.85
CA THR A 996 6.02 22.27 -11.04
C THR A 996 7.48 22.04 -10.67
N GLU A 997 8.32 21.66 -11.63
CA GLU A 997 9.75 21.47 -11.35
C GLU A 997 10.44 22.76 -10.91
N VAL A 998 11.23 22.66 -9.84
CA VAL A 998 12.08 23.74 -9.33
C VAL A 998 13.52 23.27 -9.45
N GLU A 999 14.41 24.11 -9.96
CA GLU A 999 15.85 23.79 -10.04
C GLU A 999 16.34 23.24 -8.69
N LYS A 1000 16.93 22.03 -8.74
CA LYS A 1000 17.52 21.41 -7.55
C LYS A 1000 18.75 22.24 -7.16
N SER A 1001 18.79 22.60 -5.88
CA SER A 1001 19.84 23.43 -5.25
C SER A 1001 21.24 22.87 -5.43
#